data_AF-A0ABD0BNI0-F1
#
_entry.id   AF-A0ABD0BNI0-F1
#
_cell.length_a   1.000
_cell.length_b   1.000
_cell.length_c   1.000
_cell.angle_alpha   90.00
_cell.angle_beta   90.00
_cell.angle_gamma   90.00
#
_symmetry.space_group_name_H-M   'P 1'
#
loop_
_entity.id
_entity.type
_entity.pdbx_description
1 polymer ?
#
loop_
_entity_poly.entity_id
_entity_poly.type
_entity_poly.pdbx_seq_one_letter_code
_entity_poly.pdbx_strand_id
1 'polypeptide(L)'
;MTTYNTGNPLGSAAAKDLYDNAENLDHLVNDQANESYPDRFGAPRKTWYGIEKSANQAILNYGYITKDSFEDGSTISLANECLRWKSNGEYYRWDGILPKVVPPGSTPDSTGGIGDGKWVSVGDAALRTELSNGKYRSDALAVKYVPGVVIDSTTDNRAAIYAYTGQIYVPKGVQLRCNFLPDDDVTKFTGEGKILTRDPWGNEHVFDVSLATHGSKYTAFNVINQFARRNTQCRVGIVGDSITDGAYGTGWVANPTDSNGDLSSTNYDHNGNGGAGSWFRTFTDWLNRFTKNGAFIFKAENCASSGKRLIDGWANRNFDHGFFKNTAYGNVPPDVCFMSMGVNDNGQLDTLGFDQYLFRFEQFIRKAWGYGCAVCVVSMNQNGSQWAALEASIKKHIERLFPAVEFLDLSQPVTEMYRDLGSYTLEDIARRPTDGTFDSTHYAPLGHQYIGAYAAKAVMPYRVHTAKKGNNFVPTVDNDIQPFGFPSGSTYSVGMERLSGNTYLNGLTGWGVVSPATENLTIRYFVWCETSDISMVIFEPYNPTYVAAGRANSISIRQQDNRNAAFFSGNIASNGVSSFTNKLTTRTGILKKGLNQIEIVYDGTPSKVYPPALLFRGELNESCSQSASVFLAANAIKGVYGQVRDKADLLLAYGAETANDEAPDMYGATKSSNVQNVVLSALPVDCGVVFYYKPTSQSGVVAKRVATGIEISTMLFGALTVVGTLTCDVTGEVTLTAGLSGTTPTITVKPTSGATVTQQVAGFSGGKIGLINKGTSGQTLSVRSTAHYVI
;
A
#
# COMPACT_ATOMS: atom_id res chain seq x y z
N MET A 1 -47.12 21.20 49.31
CA MET A 1 -46.49 21.20 50.66
C MET A 1 -47.42 22.00 51.54
N THR A 2 -47.82 21.47 52.70
CA THR A 2 -48.84 22.10 53.55
C THR A 2 -48.44 23.46 54.08
N THR A 3 -49.41 24.36 54.16
CA THR A 3 -49.21 25.75 54.54
C THR A 3 -48.62 25.94 55.95
N TYR A 4 -49.07 25.19 56.97
CA TYR A 4 -48.66 25.41 58.37
C TYR A 4 -47.71 24.36 58.96
N ASN A 5 -47.79 23.09 58.52
CA ASN A 5 -46.91 21.97 58.87
C ASN A 5 -46.53 21.89 60.36
N THR A 6 -47.53 21.84 61.24
CA THR A 6 -47.29 21.98 62.70
C THR A 6 -46.62 20.76 63.35
N GLY A 7 -46.69 19.58 62.72
CA GLY A 7 -46.20 18.32 63.27
C GLY A 7 -47.06 17.70 64.37
N ASN A 8 -48.23 18.26 64.70
CA ASN A 8 -49.12 17.74 65.74
C ASN A 8 -49.67 16.34 65.40
N PRO A 9 -49.93 15.46 66.39
CA PRO A 9 -50.40 14.10 66.14
C PRO A 9 -51.78 14.04 65.45
N LEU A 10 -52.15 12.85 64.98
CA LEU A 10 -53.49 12.58 64.42
C LEU A 10 -54.58 12.86 65.46
N GLY A 11 -55.69 13.46 65.03
CA GLY A 11 -56.79 13.89 65.92
C GLY A 11 -56.63 15.30 66.51
N SER A 12 -55.58 16.06 66.14
CA SER A 12 -55.44 17.46 66.54
C SER A 12 -56.62 18.31 66.08
N ALA A 13 -57.23 19.03 67.02
CA ALA A 13 -58.28 20.01 66.75
C ALA A 13 -57.73 21.44 66.51
N ALA A 14 -56.40 21.59 66.40
CA ALA A 14 -55.80 22.91 66.17
C ALA A 14 -56.22 23.44 64.78
N ALA A 15 -56.63 24.70 64.71
CA ALA A 15 -57.14 25.31 63.48
C ALA A 15 -56.16 25.21 62.29
N LYS A 16 -54.85 25.32 62.55
CA LYS A 16 -53.79 25.17 61.54
C LYS A 16 -53.73 23.76 60.96
N ASP A 17 -53.94 22.73 61.79
CA ASP A 17 -53.96 21.34 61.33
C ASP A 17 -55.21 21.05 60.52
N LEU A 18 -56.35 21.63 60.89
CA LEU A 18 -57.59 21.50 60.13
C LEU A 18 -57.47 22.14 58.74
N TYR A 19 -56.78 23.28 58.62
CA TYR A 19 -56.49 23.90 57.32
C TYR A 19 -55.59 23.01 56.45
N ASP A 20 -54.46 22.55 56.99
CA ASP A 20 -53.53 21.67 56.27
C ASP A 20 -54.19 20.34 55.85
N ASN A 21 -55.08 19.80 56.68
CA ASN A 21 -55.88 18.62 56.33
C ASN A 21 -56.79 18.89 55.13
N ALA A 22 -57.47 20.05 55.10
CA ALA A 22 -58.37 20.42 54.02
C ALA A 22 -57.63 20.68 52.69
N GLU A 23 -56.50 21.39 52.74
CA GLU A 23 -55.63 21.65 51.58
C GLU A 23 -55.10 20.36 50.97
N ASN A 24 -54.58 19.44 51.79
CA ASN A 24 -54.10 18.15 51.27
C ASN A 24 -55.22 17.28 50.73
N LEU A 25 -56.40 17.30 51.35
CA LEU A 25 -57.53 16.53 50.87
C LEU A 25 -57.95 16.99 49.47
N ASP A 26 -57.94 18.30 49.21
CA ASP A 26 -58.24 18.85 47.89
C ASP A 26 -57.25 18.33 46.83
N HIS A 27 -55.95 18.39 47.11
CA HIS A 27 -54.94 17.83 46.21
C HIS A 27 -55.02 16.30 46.05
N LEU A 28 -55.26 15.57 47.13
CA LEU A 28 -55.31 14.11 47.08
C LEU A 28 -56.55 13.61 46.33
N VAL A 29 -57.65 14.36 46.32
CA VAL A 29 -58.90 13.93 45.68
C VAL A 29 -59.06 14.51 44.27
N ASN A 30 -58.73 15.80 44.06
CA ASN A 30 -59.09 16.53 42.85
C ASN A 30 -57.94 16.74 41.86
N ASP A 31 -56.69 16.40 42.20
CA ASP A 31 -55.57 16.49 41.26
C ASP A 31 -55.70 15.42 40.16
N GLN A 32 -55.75 15.86 38.90
CA GLN A 32 -55.90 15.01 37.71
C GLN A 32 -54.60 14.83 36.91
N ALA A 33 -53.48 15.37 37.40
CA ALA A 33 -52.20 15.34 36.68
C ALA A 33 -51.13 14.58 37.45
N ASN A 34 -51.06 14.74 38.77
CA ASN A 34 -50.02 14.14 39.60
C ASN A 34 -50.53 12.84 40.24
N GLU A 35 -49.74 11.76 40.15
CA GLU A 35 -50.11 10.45 40.71
C GLU A 35 -49.95 10.37 42.23
N SER A 36 -49.24 11.33 42.83
CA SER A 36 -49.00 11.37 44.28
C SER A 36 -48.88 12.80 44.79
N TYR A 37 -49.30 13.01 46.04
CA TYR A 37 -49.17 14.27 46.77
C TYR A 37 -48.79 14.01 48.23
N PRO A 38 -47.94 14.83 48.87
CA PRO A 38 -47.59 14.66 50.28
C PRO A 38 -48.77 14.92 51.22
N ASP A 39 -48.93 14.11 52.26
CA ASP A 39 -49.87 14.40 53.36
C ASP A 39 -49.34 15.50 54.29
N ARG A 40 -50.09 15.82 55.36
CA ARG A 40 -49.72 16.90 56.28
C ARG A 40 -48.48 16.65 57.13
N PHE A 41 -47.88 15.47 57.02
CA PHE A 41 -46.60 15.12 57.62
C PHE A 41 -45.47 15.02 56.58
N GLY A 42 -45.77 15.37 55.32
CA GLY A 42 -44.82 15.28 54.20
C GLY A 42 -44.70 13.88 53.60
N ALA A 43 -45.49 12.90 54.03
CA ALA A 43 -45.39 11.55 53.49
C ALA A 43 -46.16 11.44 52.16
N PRO A 44 -45.56 10.90 51.08
CA PRO A 44 -46.21 10.80 49.78
C PRO A 44 -47.38 9.81 49.84
N ARG A 45 -48.57 10.27 49.43
CA ARG A 45 -49.78 9.45 49.26
C ARG A 45 -50.19 9.47 47.80
N LYS A 46 -50.78 8.38 47.32
CA LYS A 46 -51.38 8.39 45.97
C LYS A 46 -52.58 9.33 45.96
N THR A 47 -52.65 10.15 44.91
CA THR A 47 -53.89 10.91 44.61
C THR A 47 -54.95 9.94 44.08
N TRP A 48 -56.20 10.38 44.03
CA TRP A 48 -57.29 9.63 43.41
C TRP A 48 -56.96 9.29 41.95
N TYR A 49 -56.42 10.25 41.18
CA TYR A 49 -55.92 10.02 39.83
C TYR A 49 -54.84 8.93 39.75
N GLY A 50 -53.85 8.95 40.67
CA GLY A 50 -52.83 7.91 40.74
C GLY A 50 -53.39 6.52 41.09
N ILE A 51 -54.45 6.47 41.90
CA ILE A 51 -55.18 5.23 42.21
C ILE A 51 -55.96 4.75 40.98
N GLU A 52 -56.69 5.62 40.28
CA GLU A 52 -57.43 5.28 39.05
C GLU A 52 -56.49 4.74 37.97
N LYS A 53 -55.35 5.39 37.75
CA LYS A 53 -54.33 4.92 36.81
C LYS A 53 -53.81 3.52 37.18
N SER A 54 -53.52 3.30 38.46
CA SER A 54 -53.06 2.00 38.97
C SER A 54 -54.13 0.91 38.82
N ALA A 55 -55.40 1.26 39.07
CA ALA A 55 -56.53 0.35 38.94
C ALA A 55 -56.80 -0.04 37.48
N ASN A 56 -56.75 0.93 36.56
CA ASN A 56 -56.88 0.68 35.12
C ASN A 56 -55.76 -0.24 34.60
N GLN A 57 -54.53 -0.01 35.04
CA GLN A 57 -53.40 -0.88 34.71
C GLN A 57 -53.59 -2.31 35.23
N ALA A 58 -54.14 -2.46 36.44
CA ALA A 58 -54.46 -3.77 37.01
C ALA A 58 -55.56 -4.49 36.22
N ILE A 59 -56.62 -3.77 35.80
CA ILE A 59 -57.72 -4.33 35.01
C ILE A 59 -57.23 -4.85 33.65
N LEU A 60 -56.32 -4.13 32.99
CA LEU A 60 -55.71 -4.56 31.72
C LEU A 60 -54.94 -5.89 31.85
N ASN A 61 -54.35 -6.16 33.01
CA ASN A 61 -53.57 -7.38 33.25
C ASN A 61 -54.44 -8.62 33.53
N TYR A 62 -55.76 -8.48 33.75
CA TYR A 62 -56.68 -9.59 34.03
C TYR A 62 -57.18 -10.33 32.76
N GLY A 63 -56.81 -9.86 31.57
CA GLY A 63 -57.19 -10.45 30.28
C GLY A 63 -58.26 -9.64 29.53
N TYR A 64 -58.48 -9.97 28.25
CA TYR A 64 -59.38 -9.22 27.37
C TYR A 64 -60.79 -9.81 27.30
N ILE A 65 -61.79 -8.94 27.38
CA ILE A 65 -63.20 -9.27 27.12
C ILE A 65 -63.46 -9.01 25.64
N THR A 66 -63.67 -10.07 24.86
CA THR A 66 -63.88 -9.98 23.41
C THR A 66 -65.34 -9.66 23.09
N LYS A 67 -65.55 -8.72 22.17
CA LYS A 67 -66.84 -8.32 21.61
C LYS A 67 -66.79 -8.37 20.08
N ASP A 68 -67.93 -8.65 19.46
CA ASP A 68 -68.12 -8.64 18.01
C ASP A 68 -69.21 -7.59 17.72
N SER A 69 -69.10 -6.68 16.76
CA SER A 69 -67.97 -6.32 15.89
C SER A 69 -68.05 -4.82 15.58
N PHE A 70 -67.06 -4.25 14.88
CA PHE A 70 -67.21 -2.88 14.33
C PHE A 70 -68.40 -2.78 13.38
N GLU A 71 -68.70 -3.85 12.65
CA GLU A 71 -69.80 -3.94 11.69
C GLU A 71 -71.17 -4.01 12.37
N ASP A 72 -71.29 -4.66 13.54
CA ASP A 72 -72.56 -4.74 14.28
C ASP A 72 -72.75 -3.56 15.25
N GLY A 73 -71.68 -2.82 15.53
CA GLY A 73 -71.65 -1.75 16.52
C GLY A 73 -71.51 -2.28 17.95
N SER A 74 -70.92 -1.49 18.84
CA SER A 74 -70.71 -1.84 20.23
C SER A 74 -70.37 -0.62 21.08
N THR A 75 -70.40 -0.77 22.41
CA THR A 75 -69.88 0.22 23.34
C THR A 75 -68.76 -0.42 24.16
N ILE A 76 -67.57 0.17 24.10
CA ILE A 76 -66.42 -0.20 24.93
C ILE A 76 -66.49 0.62 26.19
N SER A 77 -66.75 -0.04 27.31
CA SER A 77 -66.95 0.56 28.62
C SER A 77 -65.77 0.32 29.56
N LEU A 78 -64.96 -0.70 29.28
CA LEU A 78 -63.80 -1.08 30.09
C LEU A 78 -62.52 -1.08 29.24
N ALA A 79 -61.39 -0.76 29.87
CA ALA A 79 -60.10 -0.68 29.18
C ALA A 79 -59.64 -2.03 28.59
N ASN A 80 -60.10 -3.15 29.15
CA ASN A 80 -59.77 -4.50 28.69
C ASN A 80 -60.84 -5.11 27.76
N GLU A 81 -61.81 -4.33 27.28
CA GLU A 81 -62.74 -4.78 26.24
C GLU A 81 -62.14 -4.56 24.85
N CYS A 82 -62.24 -5.58 23.99
CA CYS A 82 -61.72 -5.56 22.63
C CYS A 82 -62.83 -5.85 21.62
N LEU A 83 -62.92 -5.05 20.56
CA LEU A 83 -63.89 -5.21 19.50
C LEU A 83 -63.24 -5.87 18.27
N ARG A 84 -63.88 -6.90 17.73
CA ARG A 84 -63.42 -7.56 16.51
C ARG A 84 -63.76 -6.73 15.28
N TRP A 85 -62.82 -6.62 14.34
CA TRP A 85 -63.09 -6.15 12.99
C TRP A 85 -63.21 -7.36 12.06
N LYS A 86 -64.42 -7.65 11.56
CA LYS A 86 -64.66 -8.91 10.83
C LYS A 86 -63.86 -8.98 9.53
N SER A 87 -63.60 -7.84 8.88
CA SER A 87 -62.85 -7.78 7.63
C SER A 87 -61.45 -8.41 7.68
N ASN A 88 -60.75 -8.34 8.82
CA ASN A 88 -59.44 -8.97 8.99
C ASN A 88 -59.39 -9.98 10.14
N GLY A 89 -60.47 -10.12 10.90
CA GLY A 89 -60.59 -11.05 12.01
C GLY A 89 -59.89 -10.62 13.30
N GLU A 90 -59.21 -9.46 13.31
CA GLU A 90 -58.42 -8.96 14.44
C GLU A 90 -59.30 -8.30 15.50
N TYR A 91 -58.81 -8.32 16.74
CA TYR A 91 -59.43 -7.60 17.87
C TYR A 91 -58.66 -6.32 18.17
N TYR A 92 -59.40 -5.25 18.42
CA TYR A 92 -58.87 -3.93 18.76
C TYR A 92 -59.38 -3.47 20.12
N ARG A 93 -58.48 -2.99 20.98
CA ARG A 93 -58.83 -2.30 22.23
C ARG A 93 -58.86 -0.79 22.02
N TRP A 94 -59.70 -0.08 22.77
CA TRP A 94 -59.74 1.38 22.75
C TRP A 94 -58.83 1.95 23.84
N ASP A 95 -57.90 2.81 23.44
CA ASP A 95 -56.88 3.42 24.31
C ASP A 95 -57.21 4.89 24.66
N GLY A 96 -58.36 5.41 24.20
CA GLY A 96 -58.85 6.76 24.51
C GLY A 96 -59.82 6.83 25.69
N ILE A 97 -60.56 7.94 25.80
CA ILE A 97 -61.56 8.14 26.86
C ILE A 97 -62.72 7.13 26.69
N LEU A 98 -63.12 6.51 27.81
CA LEU A 98 -64.23 5.56 27.91
C LEU A 98 -65.47 6.22 28.55
N PRO A 99 -66.71 5.80 28.20
CA PRO A 99 -67.03 4.75 27.25
C PRO A 99 -66.90 5.21 25.79
N LYS A 100 -66.48 4.29 24.91
CA LYS A 100 -66.38 4.51 23.47
C LYS A 100 -67.53 3.83 22.73
N VAL A 101 -68.41 4.63 22.14
CA VAL A 101 -69.50 4.15 21.30
C VAL A 101 -69.02 3.96 19.86
N VAL A 102 -69.32 2.79 19.28
CA VAL A 102 -69.03 2.39 17.90
C VAL A 102 -70.37 2.10 17.21
N PRO A 103 -70.82 2.93 16.26
CA PRO A 103 -72.05 2.71 15.51
C PRO A 103 -71.98 1.44 14.63
N PRO A 104 -73.12 0.78 14.32
CA PRO A 104 -73.16 -0.29 13.32
C PRO A 104 -72.64 0.17 11.95
N GLY A 105 -72.05 -0.74 11.18
CA GLY A 105 -71.44 -0.48 9.87
C GLY A 105 -70.10 0.24 9.91
N SER A 106 -69.44 0.27 11.07
CA SER A 106 -68.18 0.99 11.27
C SER A 106 -66.94 0.16 10.95
N THR A 107 -65.80 0.85 10.89
CA THR A 107 -64.43 0.34 10.93
C THR A 107 -63.64 1.04 12.04
N PRO A 108 -62.46 0.52 12.44
CA PRO A 108 -61.56 1.24 13.35
C PRO A 108 -61.26 2.68 12.88
N ASP A 109 -61.04 2.87 11.57
CA ASP A 109 -60.75 4.20 11.01
C ASP A 109 -61.92 5.16 11.12
N SER A 110 -63.12 4.72 10.73
CA SER A 110 -64.34 5.55 10.80
C SER A 110 -64.76 5.92 12.23
N THR A 111 -64.23 5.23 13.25
CA THR A 111 -64.61 5.41 14.66
C THR A 111 -63.47 5.88 15.55
N GLY A 112 -62.41 6.47 14.99
CA GLY A 112 -61.37 7.13 15.78
C GLY A 112 -59.95 6.96 15.24
N GLY A 113 -59.74 6.05 14.28
CA GLY A 113 -58.43 5.73 13.75
C GLY A 113 -57.67 4.70 14.59
N ILE A 114 -56.57 4.21 14.04
CA ILE A 114 -55.65 3.28 14.72
C ILE A 114 -54.42 4.06 15.22
N GLY A 115 -53.99 3.84 16.46
CA GLY A 115 -52.82 4.51 17.08
C GLY A 115 -52.95 4.76 18.58
N ASP A 116 -51.94 5.40 19.18
CA ASP A 116 -51.91 5.75 20.61
C ASP A 116 -53.07 6.68 20.99
N GLY A 117 -53.78 6.37 22.07
CA GLY A 117 -55.01 7.07 22.46
C GLY A 117 -56.22 6.79 21.54
N LYS A 118 -56.12 5.81 20.63
CA LYS A 118 -57.16 5.40 19.66
C LYS A 118 -57.34 3.87 19.67
N TRP A 119 -57.72 3.26 18.55
CA TRP A 119 -57.79 1.80 18.43
C TRP A 119 -56.40 1.17 18.33
N VAL A 120 -56.14 0.12 19.10
CA VAL A 120 -54.87 -0.61 19.10
C VAL A 120 -55.14 -2.10 18.85
N SER A 121 -54.50 -2.69 17.84
CA SER A 121 -54.62 -4.12 17.54
C SER A 121 -53.98 -4.98 18.64
N VAL A 122 -54.68 -6.05 19.04
CA VAL A 122 -54.25 -6.95 20.11
C VAL A 122 -53.34 -8.07 19.60
N GLY A 123 -53.60 -8.63 18.41
CA GLY A 123 -52.83 -9.76 17.84
C GLY A 123 -51.61 -9.34 17.02
N ASP A 124 -51.80 -8.39 16.09
CA ASP A 124 -50.76 -7.87 15.20
C ASP A 124 -49.60 -7.20 15.96
N ALA A 125 -49.87 -6.51 17.06
CA ALA A 125 -48.83 -5.84 17.86
C ALA A 125 -47.81 -6.82 18.45
N ALA A 126 -48.27 -7.98 18.94
CA ALA A 126 -47.40 -9.03 19.48
C ALA A 126 -46.57 -9.69 18.36
N LEU A 127 -47.21 -10.06 17.24
CA LEU A 127 -46.53 -10.69 16.11
C LEU A 127 -45.50 -9.75 15.46
N ARG A 128 -45.83 -8.47 15.25
CA ARG A 128 -44.86 -7.47 14.76
C ARG A 128 -43.66 -7.34 15.67
N THR A 129 -43.88 -7.34 16.98
CA THR A 129 -42.80 -7.31 17.97
C THR A 129 -41.95 -8.59 17.90
N GLU A 130 -42.56 -9.75 17.68
CA GLU A 130 -41.83 -11.02 17.57
C GLU A 130 -41.03 -11.12 16.26
N LEU A 131 -41.60 -10.64 15.15
CA LEU A 131 -40.93 -10.54 13.86
C LEU A 131 -39.79 -9.52 13.89
N SER A 132 -40.00 -8.33 14.46
CA SER A 132 -38.96 -7.30 14.57
C SER A 132 -37.78 -7.79 15.40
N ASN A 133 -38.04 -8.68 16.35
CA ASN A 133 -37.02 -9.30 17.18
C ASN A 133 -36.48 -10.63 16.61
N GLY A 134 -36.88 -11.04 15.40
CA GLY A 134 -36.37 -12.22 14.72
C GLY A 134 -36.79 -13.57 15.31
N LYS A 135 -37.93 -13.67 16.00
CA LYS A 135 -38.39 -14.91 16.68
C LYS A 135 -38.53 -16.12 15.74
N TYR A 136 -39.01 -15.89 14.52
CA TYR A 136 -39.46 -16.95 13.60
C TYR A 136 -38.46 -17.27 12.49
N ARG A 137 -37.17 -17.10 12.76
CA ARG A 137 -36.09 -17.46 11.84
C ARG A 137 -35.87 -18.98 11.80
N SER A 138 -35.53 -19.51 10.63
CA SER A 138 -35.21 -20.93 10.44
C SER A 138 -33.71 -21.24 10.54
N ASP A 139 -32.86 -20.24 10.40
CA ASP A 139 -31.41 -20.36 10.34
C ASP A 139 -30.71 -20.12 11.68
N ALA A 140 -31.32 -19.35 12.59
CA ALA A 140 -30.76 -19.03 13.90
C ALA A 140 -31.84 -18.60 14.90
N LEU A 141 -31.60 -18.82 16.20
CA LEU A 141 -32.47 -18.33 17.27
C LEU A 141 -32.07 -16.91 17.66
N ALA A 142 -33.03 -15.97 17.74
CA ALA A 142 -32.69 -14.62 18.17
C ALA A 142 -32.16 -14.60 19.61
N VAL A 143 -31.10 -13.84 19.84
CA VAL A 143 -30.31 -13.82 21.09
C VAL A 143 -31.14 -13.63 22.35
N LYS A 144 -32.23 -12.84 22.27
CA LYS A 144 -33.13 -12.59 23.39
C LYS A 144 -33.97 -13.80 23.82
N TYR A 145 -34.03 -14.85 22.99
CA TYR A 145 -34.74 -16.11 23.28
C TYR A 145 -33.78 -17.24 23.63
N VAL A 146 -32.47 -17.00 23.65
CA VAL A 146 -31.49 -17.99 24.09
C VAL A 146 -31.61 -18.14 25.61
N PRO A 147 -31.80 -19.36 26.15
CA PRO A 147 -31.98 -19.56 27.58
C PRO A 147 -30.81 -19.01 28.41
N GLY A 148 -31.12 -18.23 29.44
CA GLY A 148 -30.13 -17.67 30.37
C GLY A 148 -29.41 -16.41 29.87
N VAL A 149 -29.70 -15.93 28.65
CA VAL A 149 -29.13 -14.68 28.13
C VAL A 149 -29.90 -13.47 28.64
N VAL A 150 -29.16 -12.46 29.10
CA VAL A 150 -29.66 -11.15 29.54
C VAL A 150 -29.15 -10.09 28.58
N ILE A 151 -30.06 -9.31 27.99
CA ILE A 151 -29.72 -8.24 27.03
C ILE A 151 -29.44 -6.94 27.79
N ASP A 152 -28.20 -6.80 28.25
CA ASP A 152 -27.64 -5.58 28.82
C ASP A 152 -26.14 -5.47 28.49
N SER A 153 -25.49 -4.37 28.90
CA SER A 153 -24.06 -4.13 28.64
C SER A 153 -23.09 -4.66 29.70
N THR A 154 -23.59 -5.32 30.75
CA THR A 154 -22.83 -5.65 31.98
C THR A 154 -22.78 -7.13 32.31
N THR A 155 -23.85 -7.88 32.02
CA THR A 155 -24.00 -9.29 32.30
C THR A 155 -23.19 -10.09 31.28
N ASP A 156 -22.23 -10.88 31.75
CA ASP A 156 -21.46 -11.75 30.88
C ASP A 156 -22.28 -12.99 30.48
N ASN A 157 -22.78 -12.97 29.24
CA ASN A 157 -23.63 -14.03 28.72
C ASN A 157 -22.85 -15.23 28.17
N ARG A 158 -21.52 -15.26 28.27
CA ARG A 158 -20.68 -16.29 27.65
C ARG A 158 -21.16 -17.71 27.98
N ALA A 159 -21.35 -18.03 29.26
CA ALA A 159 -21.73 -19.38 29.67
C ALA A 159 -23.09 -19.82 29.06
N ALA A 160 -24.09 -18.95 29.08
CA ALA A 160 -25.41 -19.21 28.50
C ALA A 160 -25.35 -19.36 26.97
N ILE A 161 -24.62 -18.47 26.30
CA ILE A 161 -24.43 -18.47 24.85
C ILE A 161 -23.78 -19.79 24.40
N TYR A 162 -22.66 -20.17 25.00
CA TYR A 162 -21.92 -21.35 24.53
C TYR A 162 -22.51 -22.68 25.02
N ALA A 163 -23.41 -22.68 26.02
CA ALA A 163 -24.24 -23.82 26.36
C ALA A 163 -25.34 -24.10 25.32
N TYR A 164 -25.85 -23.08 24.65
CA TYR A 164 -26.80 -23.25 23.54
C TYR A 164 -26.07 -23.79 22.31
N THR A 165 -26.58 -24.86 21.70
CA THR A 165 -25.88 -25.57 20.60
C THR A 165 -26.15 -25.00 19.21
N GLY A 166 -27.22 -24.20 19.05
CA GLY A 166 -27.61 -23.63 17.76
C GLY A 166 -26.91 -22.31 17.42
N GLN A 167 -27.20 -21.83 16.21
CA GLN A 167 -26.83 -20.49 15.73
C GLN A 167 -27.65 -19.40 16.42
N ILE A 168 -27.04 -18.25 16.67
CA ILE A 168 -27.63 -17.12 17.40
C ILE A 168 -27.72 -15.90 16.49
N TYR A 169 -28.93 -15.39 16.28
CA TYR A 169 -29.16 -14.14 15.55
C TYR A 169 -29.14 -12.96 16.52
N VAL A 170 -28.28 -11.98 16.28
CA VAL A 170 -28.23 -10.72 17.03
C VAL A 170 -28.86 -9.62 16.17
N PRO A 171 -30.10 -9.17 16.48
CA PRO A 171 -30.81 -8.19 15.65
C PRO A 171 -30.10 -6.82 15.61
N LYS A 172 -30.38 -6.06 14.56
CA LYS A 172 -29.91 -4.67 14.43
C LYS A 172 -30.33 -3.83 15.64
N GLY A 173 -29.40 -3.07 16.19
CA GLY A 173 -29.65 -2.22 17.36
C GLY A 173 -29.63 -2.95 18.71
N VAL A 174 -29.52 -4.28 18.70
CA VAL A 174 -29.29 -5.06 19.93
C VAL A 174 -27.80 -5.06 20.26
N GLN A 175 -27.50 -4.76 21.52
CA GLN A 175 -26.16 -4.87 22.09
C GLN A 175 -26.22 -5.67 23.38
N LEU A 176 -25.30 -6.64 23.54
CA LEU A 176 -25.16 -7.43 24.77
C LEU A 176 -23.69 -7.62 25.13
N ARG A 177 -23.40 -8.00 26.38
CA ARG A 177 -22.06 -8.45 26.77
C ARG A 177 -21.90 -9.96 26.69
N CYS A 178 -20.79 -10.41 26.11
CA CYS A 178 -20.32 -11.79 26.12
C CYS A 178 -18.80 -11.75 26.06
N ASN A 179 -18.12 -12.05 27.16
CA ASN A 179 -16.66 -11.99 27.23
C ASN A 179 -16.09 -13.25 26.55
N PHE A 180 -15.68 -13.12 25.29
CA PHE A 180 -15.11 -14.21 24.52
C PHE A 180 -13.77 -14.67 25.11
N LEU A 181 -13.58 -15.99 25.14
CA LEU A 181 -12.26 -16.59 25.27
C LEU A 181 -11.63 -16.77 23.88
N PRO A 182 -10.29 -16.87 23.78
CA PRO A 182 -9.60 -17.02 22.50
C PRO A 182 -10.10 -18.19 21.62
N ASP A 183 -10.44 -19.32 22.22
CA ASP A 183 -10.96 -20.52 21.54
C ASP A 183 -12.43 -20.44 21.12
N ASP A 184 -13.15 -19.42 21.59
CA ASP A 184 -14.58 -19.34 21.32
C ASP A 184 -14.86 -19.15 19.83
N ASP A 185 -15.82 -19.94 19.35
CA ASP A 185 -16.26 -19.91 17.97
C ASP A 185 -17.27 -18.79 17.73
N VAL A 186 -16.78 -17.67 17.21
CA VAL A 186 -17.59 -16.49 16.89
C VAL A 186 -18.49 -16.68 15.67
N THR A 187 -18.31 -17.76 14.90
CA THR A 187 -19.21 -18.10 13.78
C THR A 187 -20.60 -18.54 14.26
N LYS A 188 -20.78 -18.69 15.58
CA LYS A 188 -22.05 -18.90 16.26
C LYS A 188 -23.04 -17.73 16.10
N PHE A 189 -22.53 -16.53 15.80
CA PHE A 189 -23.34 -15.33 15.70
C PHE A 189 -23.57 -14.94 14.24
N THR A 190 -24.81 -14.55 13.94
CA THR A 190 -25.21 -13.91 12.70
C THR A 190 -26.06 -12.68 12.99
N GLY A 191 -26.14 -11.74 12.06
CA GLY A 191 -27.04 -10.58 12.14
C GLY A 191 -26.31 -9.25 12.08
N GLU A 192 -26.83 -8.26 12.80
CA GLU A 192 -26.49 -6.83 12.63
C GLU A 192 -26.29 -6.09 13.95
N GLY A 193 -26.31 -6.81 15.08
CA GLY A 193 -26.07 -6.24 16.40
C GLY A 193 -24.60 -6.17 16.79
N LYS A 194 -24.36 -5.90 18.08
CA LYS A 194 -23.01 -5.76 18.65
C LYS A 194 -22.85 -6.58 19.92
N ILE A 195 -21.65 -7.10 20.13
CA ILE A 195 -21.28 -7.81 21.34
C ILE A 195 -20.14 -7.06 22.01
N LEU A 196 -20.35 -6.60 23.25
CA LEU A 196 -19.29 -6.10 24.10
C LEU A 196 -18.55 -7.30 24.68
N THR A 197 -17.23 -7.32 24.55
CA THR A 197 -16.41 -8.43 25.05
C THR A 197 -15.20 -7.87 25.81
N ARG A 198 -14.99 -8.39 27.02
CA ARG A 198 -13.74 -8.19 27.74
C ARG A 198 -12.85 -9.41 27.51
N ASP A 199 -11.65 -9.19 27.00
CA ASP A 199 -10.69 -10.27 26.80
C ASP A 199 -10.15 -10.81 28.16
N PRO A 200 -9.46 -11.97 28.17
CA PRO A 200 -8.89 -12.53 29.40
C PRO A 200 -7.84 -11.65 30.11
N TRP A 201 -7.31 -10.63 29.42
CA TRP A 201 -6.29 -9.73 29.93
C TRP A 201 -6.88 -8.39 30.41
N GLY A 202 -8.19 -8.21 30.31
CA GLY A 202 -8.94 -7.08 30.86
C GLY A 202 -9.24 -5.95 29.88
N ASN A 203 -8.91 -6.07 28.59
CA ASN A 203 -9.23 -5.02 27.61
C ASN A 203 -10.64 -5.19 27.07
N GLU A 204 -11.32 -4.05 26.84
CA GLU A 204 -12.69 -4.01 26.31
C GLU A 204 -12.66 -3.84 24.79
N HIS A 205 -13.43 -4.69 24.11
CA HIS A 205 -13.59 -4.67 22.66
C HIS A 205 -15.06 -4.67 22.29
N VAL A 206 -15.34 -4.21 21.07
CA VAL A 206 -16.66 -4.33 20.45
C VAL A 206 -16.53 -5.28 19.27
N PHE A 207 -17.28 -6.38 19.31
CA PHE A 207 -17.43 -7.30 18.19
C PHE A 207 -18.70 -6.94 17.43
N ASP A 208 -18.54 -6.50 16.19
CA ASP A 208 -19.62 -6.13 15.28
C ASP A 208 -20.11 -7.37 14.51
N VAL A 209 -21.30 -7.84 14.86
CA VAL A 209 -21.89 -9.04 14.26
C VAL A 209 -22.23 -8.80 12.79
N SER A 210 -22.54 -7.55 12.40
CA SER A 210 -22.77 -7.19 11.01
C SER A 210 -21.52 -7.38 10.17
N LEU A 211 -20.37 -6.90 10.64
CA LEU A 211 -19.10 -7.09 9.92
C LEU A 211 -18.70 -8.56 9.90
N ALA A 212 -18.84 -9.29 11.01
CA ALA A 212 -18.58 -10.73 11.03
C ALA A 212 -19.47 -11.52 10.06
N THR A 213 -20.70 -11.07 9.83
CA THR A 213 -21.66 -11.74 8.94
C THR A 213 -21.43 -11.40 7.47
N HIS A 214 -21.25 -10.10 7.16
CA HIS A 214 -21.31 -9.57 5.79
C HIS A 214 -19.96 -9.07 5.25
N GLY A 215 -18.94 -8.99 6.10
CA GLY A 215 -17.61 -8.52 5.76
C GLY A 215 -17.41 -7.01 5.80
N SER A 216 -16.16 -6.61 5.67
CA SER A 216 -15.76 -5.20 5.61
C SER A 216 -16.24 -4.55 4.31
N LYS A 217 -16.57 -3.25 4.37
CA LYS A 217 -16.97 -2.47 3.18
C LYS A 217 -15.85 -2.36 2.13
N TYR A 218 -14.60 -2.39 2.60
CA TYR A 218 -13.39 -2.25 1.78
C TYR A 218 -12.47 -3.44 2.03
N THR A 219 -11.77 -3.83 0.97
CA THR A 219 -10.74 -4.87 1.04
C THR A 219 -9.48 -4.39 1.76
N ALA A 220 -8.57 -5.30 2.09
CA ALA A 220 -7.31 -4.98 2.78
C ALA A 220 -6.47 -3.91 2.05
N PHE A 221 -6.28 -4.04 0.73
CA PHE A 221 -5.49 -3.12 -0.07
C PHE A 221 -6.20 -1.78 -0.23
N ASN A 222 -7.54 -1.77 -0.29
CA ASN A 222 -8.32 -0.54 -0.26
C ASN A 222 -8.08 0.23 1.05
N VAL A 223 -8.10 -0.46 2.20
CA VAL A 223 -7.84 0.15 3.50
C VAL A 223 -6.41 0.69 3.58
N ILE A 224 -5.41 -0.10 3.18
CA ILE A 224 -4.00 0.34 3.09
C ILE A 224 -3.87 1.64 2.27
N ASN A 225 -4.48 1.69 1.09
CA ASN A 225 -4.43 2.88 0.23
C ASN A 225 -5.18 4.08 0.82
N GLN A 226 -6.28 3.87 1.57
CA GLN A 226 -6.98 4.95 2.28
C GLN A 226 -6.10 5.57 3.38
N PHE A 227 -5.35 4.77 4.14
CA PHE A 227 -4.39 5.28 5.12
C PHE A 227 -3.21 5.99 4.45
N ALA A 228 -2.65 5.43 3.38
CA ALA A 228 -1.61 6.08 2.58
C ALA A 228 -2.06 7.47 2.06
N ARG A 229 -3.30 7.55 1.56
CA ARG A 229 -3.86 8.80 1.02
C ARG A 229 -4.09 9.87 2.08
N ARG A 230 -4.45 9.46 3.30
CA ARG A 230 -4.70 10.35 4.45
C ARG A 230 -3.42 10.70 5.22
N ASN A 231 -2.34 9.97 4.98
CA ASN A 231 -1.08 10.06 5.74
C ASN A 231 -1.31 9.88 7.24
N THR A 232 -2.10 8.86 7.61
CA THR A 232 -2.40 8.48 9.00
C THR A 232 -1.89 7.08 9.26
N GLN A 233 -1.53 6.80 10.52
CA GLN A 233 -1.03 5.48 10.91
C GLN A 233 -2.04 4.37 10.58
N CYS A 234 -1.55 3.29 9.99
CA CYS A 234 -2.26 2.06 9.65
C CYS A 234 -1.56 0.90 10.35
N ARG A 235 -2.32 0.09 11.10
CA ARG A 235 -1.83 -1.10 11.78
C ARG A 235 -2.04 -2.30 10.87
N VAL A 236 -0.93 -2.89 10.46
CA VAL A 236 -0.88 -4.03 9.53
C VAL A 236 -0.48 -5.24 10.36
N GLY A 237 -1.47 -6.05 10.74
CA GLY A 237 -1.26 -7.28 11.48
C GLY A 237 -1.14 -8.49 10.55
N ILE A 238 -0.44 -9.52 11.00
CA ILE A 238 -0.38 -10.81 10.32
C ILE A 238 -0.39 -11.96 11.31
N VAL A 239 -1.17 -13.00 11.01
CA VAL A 239 -1.12 -14.29 11.70
C VAL A 239 -0.62 -15.33 10.70
N GLY A 240 0.44 -16.05 11.04
CA GLY A 240 1.18 -16.88 10.09
C GLY A 240 1.92 -18.04 10.75
N ASP A 241 2.54 -18.86 9.90
CA ASP A 241 3.38 -19.99 10.32
C ASP A 241 4.89 -19.64 10.31
N SER A 242 5.77 -20.65 10.21
CA SER A 242 7.23 -20.52 10.27
C SER A 242 7.81 -19.57 9.22
N ILE A 243 7.26 -19.56 8.01
CA ILE A 243 7.77 -18.70 6.92
C ILE A 243 7.52 -17.22 7.28
N THR A 244 6.42 -16.92 7.95
CA THR A 244 6.04 -15.55 8.32
C THR A 244 6.63 -15.10 9.65
N ASP A 245 6.83 -16.03 10.59
CA ASP A 245 7.66 -15.81 11.80
C ASP A 245 9.04 -15.29 11.36
N GLY A 246 9.57 -15.90 10.30
CA GLY A 246 10.78 -15.44 9.62
C GLY A 246 11.88 -16.48 9.65
N ALA A 247 11.55 -17.78 9.76
CA ALA A 247 12.51 -18.84 9.56
C ALA A 247 12.92 -18.88 8.07
N TYR A 248 14.17 -18.62 7.66
CA TYR A 248 15.37 -18.28 8.44
C TYR A 248 16.03 -16.98 7.96
N GLY A 249 15.30 -15.88 8.09
CA GLY A 249 15.76 -14.52 7.88
C GLY A 249 16.87 -14.08 8.83
N THR A 250 17.48 -12.93 8.51
CA THR A 250 18.60 -12.37 9.30
C THR A 250 18.20 -12.18 10.76
N GLY A 251 18.95 -12.82 11.66
CA GLY A 251 18.75 -12.68 13.12
C GLY A 251 17.48 -13.34 13.64
N TRP A 252 16.91 -14.30 12.91
CA TRP A 252 15.64 -14.92 13.28
C TRP A 252 15.69 -15.59 14.67
N VAL A 253 14.67 -15.31 15.46
CA VAL A 253 14.35 -15.99 16.72
C VAL A 253 12.84 -16.18 16.75
N ALA A 254 12.39 -17.41 17.01
CA ALA A 254 10.97 -17.74 17.03
C ALA A 254 10.17 -16.83 17.98
N ASN A 255 8.95 -16.49 17.55
CA ASN A 255 8.04 -15.68 18.36
C ASN A 255 7.72 -16.39 19.71
N PRO A 256 7.83 -15.73 20.88
CA PRO A 256 7.66 -16.39 22.16
C PRO A 256 6.29 -17.03 22.35
N THR A 257 6.27 -18.30 22.75
CA THR A 257 5.05 -19.03 23.10
C THR A 257 5.05 -19.51 24.54
N ASP A 258 3.87 -19.78 25.09
CA ASP A 258 3.70 -20.42 26.41
C ASP A 258 3.70 -21.95 26.29
N SER A 259 3.40 -22.63 27.40
CA SER A 259 3.34 -24.11 27.46
C SER A 259 2.25 -24.73 26.60
N ASN A 260 1.21 -23.98 26.24
CA ASN A 260 0.15 -24.43 25.35
C ASN A 260 0.52 -24.17 23.88
N GLY A 261 1.64 -23.50 23.64
CA GLY A 261 2.11 -23.13 22.32
C GLY A 261 1.39 -21.91 21.75
N ASP A 262 0.68 -21.14 22.57
CA ASP A 262 0.08 -19.85 22.18
C ASP A 262 1.06 -18.71 22.46
N LEU A 263 0.89 -17.58 21.77
CA LEU A 263 1.75 -16.41 21.93
C LEU A 263 1.72 -15.92 23.38
N SER A 264 2.91 -15.80 23.97
CA SER A 264 3.05 -15.50 25.40
C SER A 264 3.31 -14.04 25.71
N SER A 265 3.76 -13.27 24.72
CA SER A 265 4.22 -11.90 24.90
C SER A 265 3.11 -10.93 25.35
N THR A 266 3.44 -10.06 26.31
CA THR A 266 2.59 -8.95 26.77
C THR A 266 3.08 -7.58 26.29
N ASN A 267 4.34 -7.48 25.84
CA ASN A 267 4.93 -6.27 25.27
C ASN A 267 6.12 -6.64 24.37
N TYR A 268 5.86 -7.12 23.16
CA TYR A 268 6.90 -7.57 22.24
C TYR A 268 6.55 -7.22 20.79
N ASP A 269 7.41 -6.44 20.13
CA ASP A 269 7.33 -6.22 18.69
C ASP A 269 8.24 -7.22 17.98
N HIS A 270 7.63 -8.25 17.40
CA HIS A 270 8.40 -9.29 16.72
C HIS A 270 9.12 -8.75 15.47
N ASN A 271 8.53 -7.79 14.76
CA ASN A 271 9.14 -7.18 13.57
C ASN A 271 10.38 -6.33 13.89
N GLY A 272 10.49 -5.81 15.11
CA GLY A 272 11.67 -5.14 15.64
C GLY A 272 12.71 -6.09 16.25
N ASN A 273 12.37 -7.37 16.46
CA ASN A 273 13.17 -8.34 17.20
C ASN A 273 13.37 -9.63 16.39
N GLY A 274 12.81 -10.76 16.85
CA GLY A 274 13.04 -12.09 16.28
C GLY A 274 12.55 -12.27 14.83
N GLY A 275 11.61 -11.43 14.38
CA GLY A 275 11.11 -11.39 13.01
C GLY A 275 11.71 -10.26 12.17
N ALA A 276 12.79 -9.62 12.60
CA ALA A 276 13.39 -8.47 11.88
C ALA A 276 13.92 -8.82 10.48
N GLY A 277 14.25 -10.10 10.24
CA GLY A 277 14.63 -10.63 8.93
C GLY A 277 13.48 -11.24 8.12
N SER A 278 12.23 -11.20 8.62
CA SER A 278 11.07 -11.79 7.95
C SER A 278 10.68 -11.05 6.68
N TRP A 279 10.00 -11.75 5.77
CA TRP A 279 9.46 -11.14 4.55
C TRP A 279 8.43 -10.05 4.89
N PHE A 280 7.68 -10.26 5.97
CA PHE A 280 6.65 -9.33 6.43
C PHE A 280 7.25 -8.01 6.90
N ARG A 281 8.42 -8.05 7.56
CA ARG A 281 9.18 -6.83 7.90
C ARG A 281 9.61 -6.06 6.66
N THR A 282 10.23 -6.73 5.69
CA THR A 282 10.64 -6.09 4.43
C THR A 282 9.43 -5.54 3.67
N PHE A 283 8.31 -6.27 3.63
CA PHE A 283 7.04 -5.83 3.05
C PHE A 283 6.57 -4.49 3.64
N THR A 284 6.42 -4.40 4.96
CA THR A 284 5.93 -3.18 5.62
C THR A 284 6.91 -2.02 5.51
N ASP A 285 8.22 -2.28 5.52
CA ASP A 285 9.24 -1.26 5.33
C ASP A 285 9.18 -0.67 3.91
N TRP A 286 8.84 -1.48 2.90
CA TRP A 286 8.59 -0.99 1.53
C TRP A 286 7.29 -0.23 1.39
N LEU A 287 6.20 -0.67 2.03
CA LEU A 287 4.96 0.13 2.05
C LEU A 287 5.23 1.54 2.59
N ASN A 288 6.00 1.65 3.69
CA ASN A 288 6.44 2.94 4.25
C ASN A 288 7.39 3.70 3.33
N ARG A 289 8.22 2.99 2.56
CA ARG A 289 9.14 3.64 1.62
C ARG A 289 8.41 4.17 0.37
N PHE A 290 7.33 3.52 -0.04
CA PHE A 290 6.52 3.94 -1.19
C PHE A 290 5.59 5.12 -0.90
N THR A 291 5.29 5.40 0.37
CA THR A 291 4.51 6.59 0.75
C THR A 291 5.32 7.87 0.59
N LYS A 292 4.68 8.92 0.06
CA LYS A 292 5.25 10.27 -0.01
C LYS A 292 5.51 10.73 1.44
N ASN A 293 6.64 11.39 1.69
CA ASN A 293 7.13 11.89 2.99
C ASN A 293 7.94 10.92 3.85
N GLY A 294 8.16 9.65 3.42
CA GLY A 294 8.89 8.67 4.24
C GLY A 294 8.26 8.47 5.63
N ALA A 295 6.97 8.78 5.74
CA ALA A 295 6.23 8.67 6.98
C ALA A 295 6.06 7.18 7.29
N PHE A 296 6.54 6.76 8.45
CA PHE A 296 6.42 5.39 8.97
C PHE A 296 4.99 5.13 9.46
N ILE A 297 4.02 5.22 8.55
CA ILE A 297 2.60 5.11 8.85
C ILE A 297 2.13 3.66 8.95
N PHE A 298 2.75 2.72 8.24
CA PHE A 298 2.41 1.31 8.32
C PHE A 298 3.16 0.66 9.47
N LYS A 299 2.45 0.44 10.57
CA LYS A 299 2.96 -0.26 11.75
C LYS A 299 2.72 -1.75 11.58
N ALA A 300 3.80 -2.51 11.56
CA ALA A 300 3.75 -3.95 11.37
C ALA A 300 3.53 -4.68 12.71
N GLU A 301 2.65 -5.68 12.71
CA GLU A 301 2.28 -6.44 13.91
C GLU A 301 2.29 -7.94 13.59
N ASN A 302 3.47 -8.56 13.75
CA ASN A 302 3.70 -9.94 13.37
C ASN A 302 3.38 -10.90 14.52
N CYS A 303 2.29 -11.65 14.34
CA CYS A 303 1.79 -12.69 15.24
C CYS A 303 1.94 -14.09 14.61
N ALA A 304 2.95 -14.28 13.76
CA ALA A 304 3.30 -15.58 13.24
C ALA A 304 4.20 -16.36 14.20
N SER A 305 4.13 -17.69 14.14
CA SER A 305 4.96 -18.58 14.97
C SER A 305 5.28 -19.88 14.24
N SER A 306 6.51 -20.34 14.39
CA SER A 306 7.02 -21.56 13.77
C SER A 306 6.33 -22.83 14.26
N GLY A 307 6.05 -23.75 13.32
CA GLY A 307 5.42 -25.05 13.58
C GLY A 307 3.92 -25.01 13.87
N LYS A 308 3.26 -23.86 13.74
CA LYS A 308 1.82 -23.71 14.01
C LYS A 308 0.96 -24.00 12.79
N ARG A 309 -0.27 -24.45 13.05
CA ARG A 309 -1.21 -24.95 12.04
C ARG A 309 -2.56 -24.25 12.15
N LEU A 310 -3.17 -23.96 11.01
CA LEU A 310 -4.50 -23.38 10.98
C LEU A 310 -5.55 -24.41 11.43
N ILE A 311 -5.36 -25.70 11.06
CA ILE A 311 -6.31 -26.78 11.36
C ILE A 311 -6.53 -26.99 12.87
N ASP A 312 -5.49 -26.72 13.68
CA ASP A 312 -5.50 -26.81 15.15
C ASP A 312 -6.30 -25.67 15.82
N GLY A 313 -6.87 -24.75 15.04
CA GLY A 313 -7.54 -23.54 15.54
C GLY A 313 -6.55 -22.49 16.09
N TRP A 314 -5.24 -22.69 15.88
CA TRP A 314 -4.21 -21.84 16.45
C TRP A 314 -4.36 -20.38 16.01
N ALA A 315 -4.64 -20.14 14.73
CA ALA A 315 -4.82 -18.78 14.19
C ALA A 315 -5.97 -18.04 14.91
N ASN A 316 -7.08 -18.73 15.19
CA ASN A 316 -8.24 -18.14 15.86
C ASN A 316 -7.92 -17.75 17.31
N ARG A 317 -7.22 -18.60 18.06
CA ARG A 317 -6.76 -18.25 19.42
C ARG A 317 -5.73 -17.13 19.40
N ASN A 318 -4.78 -17.19 18.47
CA ASN A 318 -3.61 -16.33 18.48
C ASN A 318 -3.82 -14.98 17.80
N PHE A 319 -4.98 -14.77 17.18
CA PHE A 319 -5.50 -13.43 16.97
C PHE A 319 -5.59 -12.67 18.31
N ASP A 320 -6.27 -13.25 19.29
CA ASP A 320 -6.49 -12.64 20.60
C ASP A 320 -5.17 -12.56 21.41
N HIS A 321 -4.42 -13.67 21.51
CA HIS A 321 -3.13 -13.69 22.21
C HIS A 321 -2.09 -12.77 21.54
N GLY A 322 -2.15 -12.62 20.22
CA GLY A 322 -1.21 -11.81 19.48
C GLY A 322 -1.49 -10.31 19.61
N PHE A 323 -2.75 -9.90 19.38
CA PHE A 323 -3.11 -8.48 19.29
C PHE A 323 -3.63 -7.91 20.62
N PHE A 324 -4.45 -8.64 21.37
CA PHE A 324 -5.13 -8.10 22.54
C PHE A 324 -4.29 -8.18 23.80
N LYS A 325 -3.49 -9.24 23.96
CA LYS A 325 -2.55 -9.38 25.08
C LYS A 325 -1.35 -8.44 24.97
N ASN A 326 -0.97 -8.06 23.75
CA ASN A 326 0.32 -7.42 23.48
C ASN A 326 0.22 -5.89 23.41
N THR A 327 0.75 -5.23 24.43
CA THR A 327 0.81 -3.75 24.53
C THR A 327 1.68 -3.11 23.45
N ALA A 328 2.68 -3.82 22.89
CA ALA A 328 3.45 -3.34 21.75
C ALA A 328 2.57 -3.17 20.50
N TYR A 329 1.53 -4.00 20.38
CA TYR A 329 0.46 -3.91 19.38
C TYR A 329 -0.79 -3.26 19.99
N GLY A 330 -0.63 -2.41 20.99
CA GLY A 330 -1.70 -1.54 21.51
C GLY A 330 -2.93 -2.23 22.10
N ASN A 331 -2.90 -3.55 22.36
CA ASN A 331 -3.99 -4.32 22.95
C ASN A 331 -5.34 -4.22 22.20
N VAL A 332 -5.32 -3.96 20.90
CA VAL A 332 -6.53 -3.81 20.07
C VAL A 332 -6.28 -4.47 18.71
N PRO A 333 -7.33 -4.83 17.95
CA PRO A 333 -7.17 -5.44 16.62
C PRO A 333 -6.43 -4.50 15.65
N PRO A 334 -5.73 -5.04 14.63
CA PRO A 334 -5.12 -4.23 13.57
C PRO A 334 -6.20 -3.67 12.61
N ASP A 335 -5.86 -2.63 11.84
CA ASP A 335 -6.75 -2.10 10.79
C ASP A 335 -6.91 -3.09 9.64
N VAL A 336 -5.82 -3.79 9.30
CA VAL A 336 -5.77 -4.85 8.29
C VAL A 336 -5.09 -6.06 8.89
N CYS A 337 -5.68 -7.24 8.72
CA CYS A 337 -5.13 -8.51 9.19
C CYS A 337 -4.86 -9.44 8.01
N PHE A 338 -3.59 -9.80 7.84
CA PHE A 338 -3.15 -10.79 6.88
C PHE A 338 -3.15 -12.19 7.53
N MET A 339 -3.48 -13.22 6.76
CA MET A 339 -3.35 -14.62 7.18
C MET A 339 -2.45 -15.36 6.21
N SER A 340 -1.31 -15.86 6.69
CA SER A 340 -0.28 -16.56 5.91
C SER A 340 0.07 -17.91 6.53
N MET A 341 -0.95 -18.77 6.66
CA MET A 341 -0.81 -20.14 7.17
C MET A 341 -1.27 -21.13 6.11
N GLY A 342 -0.64 -22.31 6.10
CA GLY A 342 -1.16 -23.46 5.34
C GLY A 342 -0.13 -24.55 5.06
N VAL A 343 1.16 -24.22 5.11
CA VAL A 343 2.24 -25.16 4.78
C VAL A 343 2.27 -26.33 5.77
N ASN A 344 2.11 -26.03 7.07
CA ASN A 344 2.11 -27.04 8.14
C ASN A 344 0.83 -27.89 8.20
N ASP A 345 -0.23 -27.48 7.50
CA ASP A 345 -1.50 -28.22 7.47
C ASP A 345 -1.48 -29.38 6.46
N ASN A 346 -0.42 -29.46 5.64
CA ASN A 346 -0.24 -30.54 4.69
C ASN A 346 -0.19 -31.92 5.38
N GLY A 347 -0.89 -32.89 4.79
CA GLY A 347 -1.02 -34.24 5.35
C GLY A 347 -2.00 -34.37 6.51
N GLN A 348 -2.68 -33.29 6.96
CA GLN A 348 -3.74 -33.38 7.98
C GLN A 348 -5.14 -33.63 7.39
N LEU A 349 -5.29 -33.37 6.09
CA LEU A 349 -6.60 -33.33 5.41
C LEU A 349 -7.17 -34.71 5.14
N ASP A 350 -6.33 -35.73 4.98
CA ASP A 350 -6.78 -37.11 4.80
C ASP A 350 -7.58 -37.59 6.04
N THR A 351 -7.29 -37.01 7.21
CA THR A 351 -7.96 -37.34 8.47
C THR A 351 -9.13 -36.39 8.78
N LEU A 352 -8.97 -35.08 8.55
CA LEU A 352 -9.92 -34.06 9.01
C LEU A 352 -10.87 -33.55 7.92
N GLY A 353 -10.52 -33.74 6.64
CA GLY A 353 -11.30 -33.30 5.50
C GLY A 353 -11.16 -31.81 5.16
N PHE A 354 -11.56 -31.47 3.93
CA PHE A 354 -11.48 -30.10 3.41
C PHE A 354 -12.51 -29.15 4.04
N ASP A 355 -13.67 -29.66 4.46
CA ASP A 355 -14.72 -28.84 5.09
C ASP A 355 -14.26 -28.26 6.43
N GLN A 356 -13.61 -29.08 7.25
CA GLN A 356 -13.05 -28.64 8.53
C GLN A 356 -11.94 -27.59 8.34
N TYR A 357 -11.12 -27.76 7.31
CA TYR A 357 -10.04 -26.82 7.01
C TYR A 357 -10.58 -25.49 6.48
N LEU A 358 -11.55 -25.53 5.55
CA LEU A 358 -12.28 -24.35 5.08
C LEU A 358 -12.97 -23.62 6.23
N PHE A 359 -13.57 -24.37 7.17
CA PHE A 359 -14.19 -23.79 8.35
C PHE A 359 -13.18 -23.01 9.20
N ARG A 360 -11.92 -23.44 9.32
CA ARG A 360 -10.90 -22.65 10.05
C ARG A 360 -10.60 -21.30 9.40
N PHE A 361 -10.61 -21.23 8.06
CA PHE A 361 -10.53 -19.95 7.36
C PHE A 361 -11.72 -19.06 7.70
N GLU A 362 -12.94 -19.61 7.64
CA GLU A 362 -14.16 -18.88 8.00
C GLU A 362 -14.12 -18.35 9.44
N GLN A 363 -13.72 -19.19 10.40
CA GLN A 363 -13.57 -18.79 11.81
C GLN A 363 -12.65 -17.58 11.96
N PHE A 364 -11.46 -17.62 11.34
CA PHE A 364 -10.51 -16.53 11.39
C PHE A 364 -11.04 -15.26 10.70
N ILE A 365 -11.56 -15.38 9.48
CA ILE A 365 -12.07 -14.27 8.68
C ILE A 365 -13.19 -13.54 9.43
N ARG A 366 -14.20 -14.29 9.92
CA ARG A 366 -15.33 -13.70 10.65
C ARG A 366 -14.90 -13.08 11.97
N LYS A 367 -13.94 -13.67 12.67
CA LYS A 367 -13.37 -13.08 13.89
C LYS A 367 -12.71 -11.73 13.59
N ALA A 368 -11.79 -11.70 12.64
CA ALA A 368 -11.08 -10.48 12.27
C ALA A 368 -12.04 -9.39 11.78
N TRP A 369 -13.02 -9.74 10.93
CA TRP A 369 -14.05 -8.81 10.49
C TRP A 369 -14.92 -8.28 11.62
N GLY A 370 -15.36 -9.14 12.54
CA GLY A 370 -16.17 -8.71 13.68
C GLY A 370 -15.42 -7.74 14.60
N TYR A 371 -14.10 -7.87 14.70
CA TYR A 371 -13.25 -6.90 15.39
C TYR A 371 -12.85 -5.68 14.54
N GLY A 372 -13.36 -5.57 13.31
CA GLY A 372 -13.20 -4.39 12.46
C GLY A 372 -12.01 -4.43 11.50
N CYS A 373 -11.25 -5.53 11.43
CA CYS A 373 -10.14 -5.65 10.48
C CYS A 373 -10.67 -5.81 9.04
N ALA A 374 -9.98 -5.25 8.06
CA ALA A 374 -10.04 -5.80 6.69
C ALA A 374 -9.10 -7.01 6.58
N VAL A 375 -9.49 -8.05 5.85
CA VAL A 375 -8.73 -9.32 5.81
C VAL A 375 -8.11 -9.56 4.44
N CYS A 376 -6.85 -10.00 4.44
CA CYS A 376 -6.16 -10.52 3.26
C CYS A 376 -5.66 -11.93 3.55
N VAL A 377 -5.95 -12.89 2.68
CA VAL A 377 -5.33 -14.22 2.73
C VAL A 377 -4.09 -14.21 1.85
N VAL A 378 -3.03 -14.84 2.32
CA VAL A 378 -1.71 -14.83 1.70
C VAL A 378 -1.28 -16.25 1.40
N SER A 379 -0.95 -16.51 0.14
CA SER A 379 -0.39 -17.80 -0.26
C SER A 379 1.12 -17.69 -0.41
N MET A 380 1.85 -18.47 0.39
CA MET A 380 3.30 -18.45 0.41
C MET A 380 3.94 -19.40 -0.58
N ASN A 381 3.75 -20.70 -0.39
CA ASN A 381 4.62 -21.67 -1.03
C ASN A 381 3.80 -22.81 -1.65
N GLN A 382 4.00 -23.01 -2.96
CA GLN A 382 3.38 -24.08 -3.74
C GLN A 382 4.42 -24.94 -4.46
N ASN A 383 5.68 -24.92 -4.00
CA ASN A 383 6.75 -25.69 -4.63
C ASN A 383 6.52 -27.22 -4.52
N GLY A 384 5.70 -27.67 -3.56
CA GLY A 384 5.21 -29.04 -3.46
C GLY A 384 3.85 -29.22 -4.14
N SER A 385 3.68 -30.31 -4.88
CA SER A 385 2.43 -30.61 -5.61
C SER A 385 1.20 -30.73 -4.70
N GLN A 386 1.37 -31.28 -3.49
CA GLN A 386 0.30 -31.38 -2.49
C GLN A 386 -0.13 -30.00 -1.97
N TRP A 387 0.83 -29.10 -1.70
CA TRP A 387 0.52 -27.72 -1.30
C TRP A 387 -0.20 -26.95 -2.40
N ALA A 388 0.24 -27.10 -3.65
CA ALA A 388 -0.41 -26.49 -4.80
C ALA A 388 -1.86 -26.97 -4.96
N ALA A 389 -2.10 -28.28 -4.84
CA ALA A 389 -3.43 -28.85 -4.92
C ALA A 389 -4.33 -28.42 -3.74
N LEU A 390 -3.78 -28.37 -2.53
CA LEU A 390 -4.47 -27.90 -1.34
C LEU A 390 -4.95 -26.45 -1.52
N GLU A 391 -4.05 -25.54 -1.83
CA GLU A 391 -4.39 -24.13 -2.05
C GLU A 391 -5.43 -23.96 -3.16
N ALA A 392 -5.27 -24.67 -4.28
CA ALA A 392 -6.23 -24.63 -5.39
C ALA A 392 -7.64 -25.12 -5.01
N SER A 393 -7.76 -26.04 -4.04
CA SER A 393 -9.04 -26.58 -3.59
C SER A 393 -9.86 -25.62 -2.73
N ILE A 394 -9.22 -24.64 -2.08
CA ILE A 394 -9.85 -23.78 -1.07
C ILE A 394 -9.94 -22.32 -1.51
N LYS A 395 -8.91 -21.77 -2.16
CA LYS A 395 -8.85 -20.36 -2.58
C LYS A 395 -10.12 -19.88 -3.26
N LYS A 396 -10.52 -20.56 -4.35
CA LYS A 396 -11.71 -20.20 -5.13
C LYS A 396 -13.01 -20.32 -4.33
N HIS A 397 -13.04 -21.20 -3.34
CA HIS A 397 -14.19 -21.35 -2.45
C HIS A 397 -14.28 -20.16 -1.49
N ILE A 398 -13.17 -19.75 -0.88
CA ILE A 398 -13.10 -18.56 -0.02
C ILE A 398 -13.48 -17.31 -0.80
N GLU A 399 -12.94 -17.10 -2.01
CA GLU A 399 -13.30 -15.95 -2.86
C GLU A 399 -14.81 -15.86 -3.13
N ARG A 400 -15.46 -17.02 -3.31
CA ARG A 400 -16.90 -17.10 -3.54
C ARG A 400 -17.72 -16.79 -2.27
N LEU A 401 -17.28 -17.27 -1.11
CA LEU A 401 -18.02 -17.09 0.16
C LEU A 401 -17.74 -15.72 0.80
N PHE A 402 -16.56 -15.17 0.58
CA PHE A 402 -16.05 -13.97 1.24
C PHE A 402 -15.50 -12.97 0.20
N PRO A 403 -16.37 -12.36 -0.63
CA PRO A 403 -15.93 -11.51 -1.74
C PRO A 403 -15.19 -10.22 -1.31
N ALA A 404 -15.27 -9.84 -0.03
CA ALA A 404 -14.52 -8.72 0.54
C ALA A 404 -13.12 -9.11 1.06
N VAL A 405 -12.74 -10.39 1.00
CA VAL A 405 -11.39 -10.87 1.32
C VAL A 405 -10.53 -10.85 0.07
N GLU A 406 -9.40 -10.15 0.13
CA GLU A 406 -8.40 -10.16 -0.94
C GLU A 406 -7.40 -11.31 -0.77
N PHE A 407 -6.86 -11.77 -1.91
CA PHE A 407 -5.77 -12.74 -1.95
C PHE A 407 -4.48 -12.07 -2.41
N LEU A 408 -3.42 -12.21 -1.61
CA LEU A 408 -2.06 -11.90 -2.00
C LEU A 408 -1.34 -13.21 -2.34
N ASP A 409 -1.31 -13.56 -3.62
CA ASP A 409 -0.63 -14.76 -4.07
C ASP A 409 0.86 -14.49 -4.32
N LEU A 410 1.73 -14.95 -3.41
CA LEU A 410 3.19 -14.90 -3.61
C LEU A 410 3.76 -16.26 -4.02
N SER A 411 2.92 -17.29 -4.19
CA SER A 411 3.40 -18.64 -4.49
C SER A 411 4.13 -18.73 -5.82
N GLN A 412 3.63 -18.05 -6.86
CA GLN A 412 4.31 -17.96 -8.15
C GLN A 412 5.67 -17.22 -8.04
N PRO A 413 5.75 -16.03 -7.42
CA PRO A 413 7.03 -15.35 -7.15
C PRO A 413 8.03 -16.21 -6.37
N VAL A 414 7.56 -16.97 -5.38
CA VAL A 414 8.40 -17.92 -4.63
C VAL A 414 8.95 -18.99 -5.56
N THR A 415 8.10 -19.61 -6.39
CA THR A 415 8.55 -20.60 -7.38
C THR A 415 9.53 -19.99 -8.39
N GLU A 416 9.28 -18.78 -8.87
CA GLU A 416 10.15 -18.09 -9.84
C GLU A 416 11.49 -17.69 -9.23
N MET A 417 11.53 -17.33 -7.94
CA MET A 417 12.76 -17.07 -7.21
C MET A 417 13.70 -18.29 -7.22
N TYR A 418 13.15 -19.50 -7.07
CA TYR A 418 13.94 -20.74 -7.12
C TYR A 418 14.29 -21.19 -8.54
N ARG A 419 13.43 -20.93 -9.54
CA ARG A 419 13.64 -21.35 -10.94
C ARG A 419 14.58 -20.44 -11.72
N ASP A 420 14.56 -19.16 -11.42
CA ASP A 420 15.40 -18.15 -12.06
C ASP A 420 16.05 -17.28 -10.97
N LEU A 421 17.27 -17.66 -10.61
CA LEU A 421 18.06 -17.03 -9.57
C LEU A 421 18.57 -15.64 -9.99
N GLY A 422 18.52 -15.29 -11.28
CA GLY A 422 19.15 -14.09 -11.79
C GLY A 422 20.65 -14.04 -11.47
N SER A 423 21.08 -12.99 -10.77
CA SER A 423 22.48 -12.81 -10.32
C SER A 423 22.82 -13.52 -8.99
N TYR A 424 21.87 -14.27 -8.41
CA TYR A 424 22.04 -14.92 -7.12
C TYR A 424 22.43 -16.39 -7.27
N THR A 425 22.89 -16.99 -6.18
CA THR A 425 23.09 -18.43 -6.07
C THR A 425 21.91 -19.07 -5.34
N LEU A 426 21.78 -20.40 -5.47
CA LEU A 426 20.80 -21.15 -4.67
C LEU A 426 21.10 -21.02 -3.17
N GLU A 427 22.37 -20.89 -2.80
CA GLU A 427 22.79 -20.68 -1.42
C GLU A 427 22.19 -19.39 -0.85
N ASP A 428 22.23 -18.29 -1.62
CA ASP A 428 21.75 -16.99 -1.17
C ASP A 428 20.25 -17.00 -0.83
N ILE A 429 19.45 -17.84 -1.51
CA ILE A 429 17.98 -17.86 -1.36
C ILE A 429 17.44 -19.03 -0.54
N ALA A 430 18.19 -20.14 -0.41
CA ALA A 430 17.67 -21.40 0.13
C ALA A 430 18.53 -22.00 1.26
N ARG A 431 19.76 -21.52 1.49
CA ARG A 431 20.61 -22.10 2.53
C ARG A 431 20.25 -21.55 3.90
N ARG A 432 19.90 -22.46 4.81
CA ARG A 432 19.64 -22.12 6.21
C ARG A 432 20.92 -21.59 6.87
N PRO A 433 20.90 -20.40 7.48
CA PRO A 433 22.06 -19.84 8.16
C PRO A 433 22.51 -20.67 9.37
N THR A 434 21.60 -21.43 9.98
CA THR A 434 21.84 -22.16 11.24
C THR A 434 22.66 -23.43 11.07
N ASP A 435 22.42 -24.19 10.01
CA ASP A 435 23.04 -25.52 9.80
C ASP A 435 23.61 -25.74 8.40
N GLY A 436 23.47 -24.77 7.49
CA GLY A 436 24.00 -24.84 6.13
C GLY A 436 23.23 -25.75 5.18
N THR A 437 22.11 -26.34 5.61
CA THR A 437 21.28 -27.18 4.74
C THR A 437 20.40 -26.34 3.81
N PHE A 438 20.03 -26.92 2.68
CA PHE A 438 19.15 -26.29 1.70
C PHE A 438 17.68 -26.60 2.01
N ASP A 439 16.86 -25.55 2.01
CA ASP A 439 15.43 -25.62 2.33
C ASP A 439 14.62 -24.85 1.25
N SER A 440 13.70 -25.56 0.60
CA SER A 440 12.79 -24.97 -0.40
C SER A 440 11.44 -24.53 0.18
N THR A 441 11.26 -24.72 1.49
CA THR A 441 10.10 -24.30 2.27
C THR A 441 10.39 -22.96 2.96
N HIS A 442 11.50 -22.91 3.70
CA HIS A 442 11.94 -21.76 4.48
C HIS A 442 13.04 -21.01 3.75
N TYR A 443 12.85 -19.70 3.57
CA TYR A 443 13.76 -18.90 2.77
C TYR A 443 15.02 -18.56 3.56
N ALA A 444 16.14 -18.45 2.86
CA ALA A 444 17.31 -17.76 3.39
C ALA A 444 17.02 -16.23 3.47
N PRO A 445 17.87 -15.43 4.12
CA PRO A 445 17.62 -14.01 4.30
C PRO A 445 17.28 -13.24 3.02
N LEU A 446 17.98 -13.50 1.92
CA LEU A 446 17.70 -12.82 0.66
C LEU A 446 16.33 -13.20 0.08
N GLY A 447 15.90 -14.46 0.27
CA GLY A 447 14.59 -14.90 -0.19
C GLY A 447 13.45 -14.22 0.56
N HIS A 448 13.59 -14.02 1.88
CA HIS A 448 12.65 -13.18 2.64
C HIS A 448 12.59 -11.75 2.09
N GLN A 449 13.75 -11.14 1.81
CA GLN A 449 13.80 -9.78 1.27
C GLN A 449 13.13 -9.68 -0.11
N TYR A 450 13.41 -10.62 -1.02
CA TYR A 450 12.81 -10.66 -2.35
C TYR A 450 11.28 -10.77 -2.28
N ILE A 451 10.76 -11.69 -1.47
CA ILE A 451 9.32 -11.92 -1.32
C ILE A 451 8.63 -10.73 -0.63
N GLY A 452 9.26 -10.14 0.39
CA GLY A 452 8.75 -8.92 1.02
C GLY A 452 8.67 -7.74 0.05
N ALA A 453 9.70 -7.55 -0.78
CA ALA A 453 9.71 -6.52 -1.82
C ALA A 453 8.64 -6.77 -2.89
N TYR A 454 8.46 -8.02 -3.33
CA TYR A 454 7.40 -8.40 -4.26
C TYR A 454 6.02 -8.11 -3.68
N ALA A 455 5.77 -8.52 -2.43
CA ALA A 455 4.50 -8.28 -1.74
C ALA A 455 4.15 -6.79 -1.74
N ALA A 456 5.11 -5.92 -1.46
CA ALA A 456 4.88 -4.47 -1.43
C ALA A 456 4.56 -3.93 -2.83
N LYS A 457 5.27 -4.39 -3.87
CA LYS A 457 4.96 -4.09 -5.28
C LYS A 457 3.54 -4.53 -5.64
N ALA A 458 3.12 -5.72 -5.22
CA ALA A 458 1.78 -6.24 -5.51
C ALA A 458 0.68 -5.39 -4.86
N VAL A 459 0.91 -4.90 -3.64
CA VAL A 459 -0.05 -4.04 -2.92
C VAL A 459 -0.06 -2.59 -3.45
N MET A 460 1.09 -2.07 -3.90
CA MET A 460 1.24 -0.70 -4.43
C MET A 460 1.91 -0.67 -5.82
N PRO A 461 1.30 -1.25 -6.87
CA PRO A 461 1.95 -1.47 -8.16
C PRO A 461 2.33 -0.18 -8.89
N TYR A 462 1.56 0.89 -8.69
CA TYR A 462 1.80 2.18 -9.35
C TYR A 462 3.02 2.94 -8.80
N ARG A 463 3.67 2.44 -7.74
CA ARG A 463 4.86 3.06 -7.13
C ARG A 463 6.18 2.51 -7.67
N VAL A 464 6.14 1.42 -8.42
CA VAL A 464 7.33 0.69 -8.85
C VAL A 464 7.29 0.51 -10.37
N HIS A 465 8.28 1.08 -11.06
CA HIS A 465 8.40 0.91 -12.50
C HIS A 465 8.99 -0.45 -12.84
N THR A 466 8.40 -1.18 -13.79
CA THR A 466 8.98 -2.45 -14.25
C THR A 466 9.93 -2.19 -15.42
N ALA A 467 11.23 -2.45 -15.20
CA ALA A 467 12.25 -2.33 -16.22
C ALA A 467 12.08 -3.41 -17.29
N LYS A 468 12.19 -3.01 -18.55
CA LYS A 468 12.22 -3.91 -19.71
C LYS A 468 13.30 -3.43 -20.67
N LYS A 469 14.13 -4.34 -21.18
CA LYS A 469 15.15 -3.98 -22.16
C LYS A 469 14.54 -3.19 -23.33
N GLY A 470 15.05 -1.98 -23.57
CA GLY A 470 14.58 -1.03 -24.58
C GLY A 470 13.56 0.00 -24.10
N ASN A 471 12.97 -0.15 -22.91
CA ASN A 471 12.07 0.88 -22.35
C ASN A 471 12.83 2.00 -21.63
N ASN A 472 12.12 3.09 -21.37
CA ASN A 472 12.64 4.27 -20.68
C ASN A 472 11.70 4.62 -19.52
N PHE A 473 12.26 5.16 -18.45
CA PHE A 473 11.54 5.79 -17.37
C PHE A 473 11.90 7.28 -17.34
N VAL A 474 11.00 8.11 -17.85
CA VAL A 474 11.14 9.57 -17.87
C VAL A 474 10.29 10.15 -16.73
N PRO A 475 10.90 10.69 -15.67
CA PRO A 475 10.18 11.19 -14.49
C PRO A 475 9.51 12.54 -14.78
N THR A 476 8.23 12.52 -15.10
CA THR A 476 7.46 13.72 -15.49
C THR A 476 6.30 14.02 -14.56
N VAL A 477 5.93 13.09 -13.68
CA VAL A 477 4.87 13.27 -12.71
C VAL A 477 5.31 12.93 -11.28
N ASP A 478 4.59 13.50 -10.32
CA ASP A 478 4.83 13.35 -8.87
C ASP A 478 4.91 11.90 -8.36
N ASN A 479 4.30 10.97 -9.07
CA ASN A 479 4.24 9.57 -8.67
C ASN A 479 5.45 8.75 -9.17
N ASP A 480 6.22 9.29 -10.12
CA ASP A 480 7.36 8.60 -10.74
C ASP A 480 8.56 8.50 -9.78
N ILE A 481 8.78 9.54 -8.99
CA ILE A 481 9.99 9.72 -8.18
C ILE A 481 9.67 10.32 -6.83
N GLN A 482 10.60 10.17 -5.88
CA GLN A 482 10.57 10.85 -4.59
C GLN A 482 11.77 11.78 -4.47
N PRO A 483 11.61 13.09 -4.75
CA PRO A 483 12.65 14.08 -4.51
C PRO A 483 12.60 14.58 -3.06
N PHE A 484 13.73 14.58 -2.37
CA PHE A 484 13.84 15.10 -1.00
C PHE A 484 15.15 15.88 -0.77
N GLY A 485 15.04 16.93 0.02
CA GLY A 485 16.13 17.84 0.35
C GLY A 485 16.99 17.37 1.51
N PHE A 486 18.26 17.77 1.51
CA PHE A 486 19.18 17.64 2.63
C PHE A 486 19.83 19.00 2.94
N PRO A 487 19.84 19.44 4.21
CA PRO A 487 19.53 18.66 5.41
C PRO A 487 18.05 18.68 5.84
N SER A 488 17.16 19.38 5.13
CA SER A 488 15.81 19.65 5.64
C SER A 488 14.92 18.41 5.76
N GLY A 489 15.18 17.38 4.93
CA GLY A 489 14.30 16.23 4.78
C GLY A 489 12.99 16.54 4.04
N SER A 490 12.82 17.77 3.53
CA SER A 490 11.60 18.21 2.85
C SER A 490 11.40 17.45 1.55
N THR A 491 10.18 16.98 1.29
CA THR A 491 9.82 16.40 -0.01
C THR A 491 9.41 17.48 -0.98
N TYR A 492 9.86 17.36 -2.23
CA TYR A 492 9.51 18.26 -3.32
C TYR A 492 8.56 17.60 -4.30
N SER A 493 7.80 18.41 -5.04
CA SER A 493 6.93 17.94 -6.12
C SER A 493 7.63 18.09 -7.47
N VAL A 494 7.20 17.31 -8.45
CA VAL A 494 7.65 17.30 -9.84
C VAL A 494 6.68 18.14 -10.66
N GLY A 495 7.17 19.28 -11.14
CA GLY A 495 6.47 20.06 -12.17
C GLY A 495 6.84 19.58 -13.58
N MET A 496 6.21 20.17 -14.59
CA MET A 496 6.63 20.01 -15.98
C MET A 496 6.99 21.37 -16.58
N GLU A 497 8.05 21.40 -17.38
CA GLU A 497 8.48 22.59 -18.09
C GLU A 497 8.81 22.30 -19.54
N ARG A 498 8.64 23.32 -20.40
CA ARG A 498 9.08 23.27 -21.79
C ARG A 498 10.59 23.45 -21.87
N LEU A 499 11.28 22.51 -22.52
CA LEU A 499 12.68 22.66 -22.89
C LEU A 499 12.76 23.21 -24.32
N SER A 500 13.45 24.34 -24.50
CA SER A 500 13.60 24.98 -25.82
C SER A 500 14.83 25.89 -25.89
N GLY A 501 15.12 26.41 -27.09
CA GLY A 501 16.18 27.41 -27.33
C GLY A 501 17.34 26.90 -28.20
N ASN A 502 17.42 25.60 -28.46
CA ASN A 502 18.37 25.00 -29.40
C ASN A 502 17.82 23.69 -29.97
N THR A 503 18.50 23.13 -30.97
CA THR A 503 18.07 21.90 -31.68
C THR A 503 17.90 20.68 -30.78
N TYR A 504 18.71 20.58 -29.72
CA TYR A 504 18.66 19.47 -28.77
C TYR A 504 17.45 19.60 -27.84
N LEU A 505 17.31 20.73 -27.13
CA LEU A 505 16.20 20.96 -26.20
C LEU A 505 14.84 20.97 -26.92
N ASN A 506 14.78 21.57 -28.12
CA ASN A 506 13.57 21.53 -28.95
C ASN A 506 13.18 20.08 -29.34
N GLY A 507 14.16 19.17 -29.43
CA GLY A 507 13.92 17.76 -29.68
C GLY A 507 13.36 17.00 -28.48
N LEU A 508 13.67 17.44 -27.25
CA LEU A 508 13.07 16.91 -26.02
C LEU A 508 11.68 17.50 -25.75
N THR A 509 11.44 18.75 -26.17
CA THR A 509 10.20 19.52 -26.04
C THR A 509 9.81 19.92 -24.61
N GLY A 510 9.77 18.98 -23.67
CA GLY A 510 9.41 19.23 -22.27
C GLY A 510 9.97 18.16 -21.34
N TRP A 511 10.11 18.49 -20.06
CA TRP A 511 10.69 17.61 -19.06
C TRP A 511 10.15 17.86 -17.66
N GLY A 512 10.28 16.87 -16.79
CA GLY A 512 10.02 17.03 -15.36
C GLY A 512 11.01 18.01 -14.73
N VAL A 513 10.56 18.75 -13.71
CA VAL A 513 11.41 19.69 -12.98
C VAL A 513 11.15 19.59 -11.49
N VAL A 514 12.21 19.68 -10.70
CA VAL A 514 12.15 19.79 -9.24
C VAL A 514 12.84 21.08 -8.84
N SER A 515 12.17 21.86 -7.99
CA SER A 515 12.65 23.16 -7.50
C SER A 515 12.88 23.11 -5.99
N PRO A 516 14.03 22.58 -5.53
CA PRO A 516 14.37 22.56 -4.12
C PRO A 516 14.64 23.97 -3.56
N ALA A 517 14.48 24.14 -2.25
CA ALA A 517 14.72 25.40 -1.55
C ALA A 517 16.23 25.67 -1.33
N THR A 518 17.01 25.63 -2.42
CA THR A 518 18.47 25.84 -2.42
C THR A 518 19.20 24.95 -1.43
N GLU A 519 18.97 23.64 -1.53
CA GLU A 519 19.61 22.63 -0.70
C GLU A 519 19.99 21.40 -1.54
N ASN A 520 20.81 20.50 -0.99
CA ASN A 520 21.18 19.29 -1.72
C ASN A 520 19.93 18.44 -1.98
N LEU A 521 19.84 17.83 -3.16
CA LEU A 521 18.65 17.10 -3.56
C LEU A 521 19.00 15.63 -3.79
N THR A 522 18.21 14.73 -3.21
CA THR A 522 18.23 13.31 -3.57
C THR A 522 16.94 12.95 -4.30
N ILE A 523 17.07 12.29 -5.44
CA ILE A 523 15.95 11.80 -6.25
C ILE A 523 15.95 10.29 -6.19
N ARG A 524 14.89 9.72 -5.62
CA ARG A 524 14.73 8.27 -5.47
C ARG A 524 13.76 7.70 -6.50
N TYR A 525 14.15 6.56 -7.08
CA TYR A 525 13.37 5.74 -8.01
C TYR A 525 13.20 4.33 -7.45
N PHE A 526 12.07 3.69 -7.76
CA PHE A 526 11.82 2.29 -7.47
C PHE A 526 11.63 1.52 -8.76
N VAL A 527 12.52 0.56 -9.02
CA VAL A 527 12.55 -0.19 -10.27
C VAL A 527 12.54 -1.69 -9.99
N TRP A 528 11.56 -2.40 -10.55
CA TRP A 528 11.51 -3.84 -10.53
C TRP A 528 12.12 -4.42 -11.81
N CYS A 529 13.10 -5.32 -11.68
CA CYS A 529 13.69 -6.04 -12.80
C CYS A 529 13.26 -7.51 -12.77
N GLU A 530 12.62 -7.99 -13.84
CA GLU A 530 12.24 -9.41 -13.93
C GLU A 530 13.42 -10.29 -14.36
N THR A 531 14.38 -9.73 -15.10
CA THR A 531 15.55 -10.41 -15.66
C THR A 531 16.85 -9.83 -15.12
N SER A 532 17.98 -10.50 -15.40
CA SER A 532 19.33 -10.06 -15.00
C SER A 532 20.21 -9.60 -16.17
N ASP A 533 19.62 -9.25 -17.32
CA ASP A 533 20.31 -8.79 -18.53
C ASP A 533 20.08 -7.30 -18.83
N ILE A 534 19.52 -6.57 -17.85
CA ILE A 534 19.16 -5.15 -18.00
C ILE A 534 20.27 -4.28 -17.39
N SER A 535 20.98 -3.54 -18.23
CA SER A 535 21.79 -2.40 -17.81
C SER A 535 20.94 -1.12 -17.77
N MET A 536 21.36 -0.15 -16.98
CA MET A 536 20.70 1.14 -16.87
C MET A 536 21.64 2.26 -17.33
N VAL A 537 21.10 3.18 -18.12
CA VAL A 537 21.74 4.43 -18.49
C VAL A 537 20.96 5.58 -17.86
N ILE A 538 21.63 6.34 -17.01
CA ILE A 538 21.13 7.60 -16.47
C ILE A 538 21.31 8.65 -17.56
N PHE A 539 20.21 9.24 -18.00
CA PHE A 539 20.18 10.31 -18.98
C PHE A 539 19.90 11.63 -18.26
N GLU A 540 20.92 12.46 -18.09
CA GLU A 540 20.80 13.80 -17.53
C GLU A 540 20.46 14.77 -18.68
N PRO A 541 19.20 15.23 -18.76
CA PRO A 541 18.68 15.90 -19.94
C PRO A 541 19.22 17.32 -20.10
N TYR A 542 19.49 18.00 -18.98
CA TYR A 542 19.88 19.40 -18.96
C TYR A 542 20.50 19.77 -17.61
N ASN A 543 21.34 20.80 -17.61
CA ASN A 543 22.11 21.19 -16.44
C ASN A 543 21.23 21.72 -15.30
N PRO A 544 21.45 21.26 -14.05
CA PRO A 544 20.85 21.88 -12.89
C PRO A 544 21.28 23.34 -12.70
N THR A 545 20.43 24.13 -12.05
CA THR A 545 20.79 25.47 -11.58
C THR A 545 21.30 25.36 -10.16
N TYR A 546 22.58 25.65 -9.96
CA TYR A 546 23.25 25.58 -8.66
C TYR A 546 23.47 26.96 -8.08
N VAL A 547 23.37 27.09 -6.75
CA VAL A 547 23.72 28.34 -6.06
C VAL A 547 25.06 28.28 -5.35
N ALA A 548 25.60 27.08 -5.09
CA ALA A 548 26.94 26.89 -4.53
C ALA A 548 27.87 26.16 -5.51
N ALA A 549 29.15 26.06 -5.16
CA ALA A 549 30.19 25.44 -5.98
C ALA A 549 30.25 23.90 -5.91
N GLY A 550 29.62 23.27 -4.91
CA GLY A 550 29.67 21.80 -4.72
C GLY A 550 29.14 21.03 -5.93
N ARG A 551 29.84 19.99 -6.38
CA ARG A 551 29.44 19.16 -7.53
C ARG A 551 29.70 17.68 -7.30
N ALA A 552 29.60 17.23 -6.05
CA ALA A 552 29.74 15.82 -5.68
C ALA A 552 28.49 15.00 -6.06
N ASN A 553 28.01 15.14 -7.30
CA ASN A 553 26.84 14.43 -7.79
C ASN A 553 27.13 12.92 -7.85
N SER A 554 26.20 12.11 -7.35
CA SER A 554 26.45 10.69 -7.16
C SER A 554 25.19 9.85 -7.34
N ILE A 555 25.38 8.54 -7.41
CA ILE A 555 24.33 7.53 -7.45
C ILE A 555 24.60 6.44 -6.40
N SER A 556 23.53 5.87 -5.85
CA SER A 556 23.56 4.59 -5.15
C SER A 556 22.39 3.71 -5.58
N ILE A 557 22.61 2.39 -5.61
CA ILE A 557 21.57 1.39 -5.91
C ILE A 557 21.57 0.34 -4.80
N ARG A 558 20.43 0.23 -4.11
CA ARG A 558 20.15 -0.79 -3.08
C ARG A 558 19.14 -1.79 -3.61
N GLN A 559 19.18 -3.00 -3.09
CA GLN A 559 18.36 -4.10 -3.59
C GLN A 559 17.57 -4.80 -2.49
N GLN A 560 16.32 -5.15 -2.80
CA GLN A 560 15.33 -5.94 -2.03
C GLN A 560 14.97 -5.46 -0.63
N ASP A 561 15.89 -4.85 0.10
CA ASP A 561 15.67 -4.35 1.44
C ASP A 561 16.33 -2.97 1.56
N ASN A 562 15.59 -2.01 2.07
CA ASN A 562 16.07 -0.64 2.18
C ASN A 562 17.16 -0.48 3.27
N ARG A 563 17.37 -1.51 4.11
CA ARG A 563 18.42 -1.60 5.12
C ARG A 563 19.74 -2.15 4.57
N ASN A 564 19.72 -2.73 3.37
CA ASN A 564 20.93 -3.25 2.73
C ASN A 564 21.88 -2.12 2.33
N ALA A 565 23.18 -2.41 2.34
CA ALA A 565 24.17 -1.56 1.70
C ALA A 565 23.89 -1.46 0.19
N ALA A 566 24.30 -0.33 -0.41
CA ALA A 566 24.23 -0.19 -1.85
C ALA A 566 25.22 -1.17 -2.51
N PHE A 567 24.75 -1.98 -3.45
CA PHE A 567 25.64 -2.89 -4.21
C PHE A 567 26.39 -2.14 -5.31
N PHE A 568 25.88 -0.98 -5.71
CA PHE A 568 26.52 -0.06 -6.65
C PHE A 568 26.44 1.35 -6.08
N SER A 569 27.56 2.07 -6.08
CA SER A 569 27.60 3.48 -5.73
C SER A 569 28.77 4.17 -6.42
N GLY A 570 28.64 5.48 -6.64
CA GLY A 570 29.74 6.29 -7.15
C GLY A 570 29.25 7.55 -7.85
N ASN A 571 30.11 8.12 -8.68
CA ASN A 571 29.82 9.37 -9.37
C ASN A 571 28.92 9.17 -10.59
N ILE A 572 28.22 10.23 -10.98
CA ILE A 572 27.56 10.33 -12.28
C ILE A 572 28.30 11.32 -13.18
N ALA A 573 28.01 11.34 -14.48
CA ALA A 573 28.71 12.12 -15.49
C ALA A 573 28.76 13.63 -15.18
N SER A 574 27.73 14.19 -14.52
CA SER A 574 27.73 15.59 -14.06
C SER A 574 28.61 15.88 -12.84
N ASN A 575 29.22 14.87 -12.21
CA ASN A 575 30.12 15.07 -11.07
C ASN A 575 31.34 15.93 -11.45
N GLY A 576 31.58 16.98 -10.66
CA GLY A 576 32.63 17.97 -10.92
C GLY A 576 32.40 18.86 -12.15
N VAL A 577 31.27 18.71 -12.87
CA VAL A 577 30.95 19.51 -14.05
C VAL A 577 30.29 20.82 -13.62
N SER A 578 30.87 21.95 -14.01
CA SER A 578 30.34 23.27 -13.63
C SER A 578 28.98 23.57 -14.27
N SER A 579 28.85 23.26 -15.56
CA SER A 579 27.62 23.31 -16.35
C SER A 579 27.78 22.49 -17.63
N PHE A 580 26.66 22.10 -18.23
CA PHE A 580 26.64 21.45 -19.54
C PHE A 580 25.41 21.90 -20.36
N THR A 581 25.55 21.99 -21.67
CA THR A 581 24.53 22.57 -22.56
C THR A 581 23.81 21.52 -23.42
N ASN A 582 24.15 20.24 -23.26
CA ASN A 582 23.59 19.09 -23.97
C ASN A 582 23.22 17.96 -22.97
N LYS A 583 23.17 16.70 -23.40
CA LYS A 583 22.94 15.54 -22.51
C LYS A 583 24.24 15.06 -21.86
N LEU A 584 24.17 14.60 -20.61
CA LEU A 584 25.19 13.74 -20.02
C LEU A 584 24.60 12.36 -19.74
N THR A 585 25.41 11.33 -19.96
CA THR A 585 24.96 9.94 -19.86
C THR A 585 25.88 9.10 -19.00
N THR A 586 25.31 8.45 -17.99
CA THR A 586 26.05 7.55 -17.11
C THR A 586 25.49 6.16 -17.27
N ARG A 587 26.25 5.24 -17.87
CA ARG A 587 25.88 3.83 -17.88
C ARG A 587 26.37 3.20 -16.57
N THR A 588 25.45 2.63 -15.82
CA THR A 588 25.79 1.85 -14.62
C THR A 588 26.14 0.42 -15.04
N GLY A 589 26.16 -0.50 -14.08
CA GLY A 589 26.20 -1.93 -14.38
C GLY A 589 24.81 -2.52 -14.71
N ILE A 590 24.76 -3.85 -14.64
CA ILE A 590 23.54 -4.65 -14.69
C ILE A 590 22.73 -4.43 -13.41
N LEU A 591 21.44 -4.16 -13.57
CA LEU A 591 20.49 -4.19 -12.46
C LEU A 591 20.21 -5.63 -12.06
N LYS A 592 20.04 -5.86 -10.77
CA LYS A 592 19.79 -7.20 -10.26
C LYS A 592 18.29 -7.50 -10.24
N LYS A 593 17.91 -8.77 -10.45
CA LYS A 593 16.51 -9.22 -10.43
C LYS A 593 15.76 -8.81 -9.15
N GLY A 594 14.49 -8.41 -9.24
CA GLY A 594 13.64 -7.90 -8.17
C GLY A 594 13.74 -6.38 -7.97
N LEU A 595 13.53 -5.90 -6.75
CA LEU A 595 13.40 -4.46 -6.48
C LEU A 595 14.77 -3.79 -6.32
N ASN A 596 14.98 -2.72 -7.08
CA ASN A 596 16.14 -1.84 -7.05
C ASN A 596 15.68 -0.43 -6.65
N GLN A 597 16.17 0.07 -5.50
CA GLN A 597 16.02 1.47 -5.12
C GLN A 597 17.24 2.23 -5.62
N ILE A 598 17.00 3.17 -6.52
CA ILE A 598 18.04 4.00 -7.12
C ILE A 598 17.92 5.40 -6.54
N GLU A 599 19.01 5.94 -6.00
CA GLU A 599 19.07 7.31 -5.48
C GLU A 599 20.15 8.08 -6.20
N ILE A 600 19.77 9.21 -6.79
CA ILE A 600 20.68 10.13 -7.46
C ILE A 600 20.74 11.43 -6.66
N VAL A 601 21.95 11.83 -6.28
CA VAL A 601 22.20 12.99 -5.42
C VAL A 601 22.81 14.11 -6.25
N TYR A 602 22.25 15.31 -6.11
CA TYR A 602 22.78 16.56 -6.64
C TYR A 602 23.28 17.44 -5.49
N ASP A 603 24.59 17.69 -5.48
CA ASP A 603 25.30 18.52 -4.49
C ASP A 603 25.45 19.97 -4.99
N GLY A 604 25.79 20.91 -4.10
CA GLY A 604 25.96 22.32 -4.45
C GLY A 604 24.67 23.11 -4.44
N THR A 605 23.73 22.67 -3.59
CA THR A 605 22.48 23.38 -3.28
C THR A 605 21.73 23.82 -4.53
N PRO A 606 21.35 22.90 -5.44
CA PRO A 606 20.57 23.28 -6.61
C PRO A 606 19.30 24.05 -6.20
N SER A 607 18.88 24.99 -7.04
CA SER A 607 17.54 25.63 -6.99
C SER A 607 16.60 25.05 -8.03
N LYS A 608 17.15 24.31 -9.01
CA LYS A 608 16.40 23.68 -10.09
C LYS A 608 17.14 22.46 -10.62
N VAL A 609 16.46 21.33 -10.69
CA VAL A 609 17.00 20.07 -11.22
C VAL A 609 15.99 19.49 -12.22
N TYR A 610 16.48 19.01 -13.35
CA TYR A 610 15.69 18.22 -14.30
C TYR A 610 15.98 16.75 -13.99
N PRO A 611 15.07 16.01 -13.34
CA PRO A 611 15.35 14.67 -12.89
C PRO A 611 15.76 13.78 -14.08
N PRO A 612 16.83 12.98 -13.94
CA PRO A 612 17.34 12.18 -15.04
C PRO A 612 16.35 11.08 -15.45
N ALA A 613 16.28 10.77 -16.74
CA ALA A 613 15.59 9.57 -17.18
C ALA A 613 16.46 8.33 -16.94
N LEU A 614 15.81 7.20 -16.64
CA LEU A 614 16.47 5.90 -16.57
C LEU A 614 16.15 5.12 -17.85
N LEU A 615 17.17 4.83 -18.64
CA LEU A 615 17.02 4.09 -19.89
C LEU A 615 17.48 2.65 -19.66
N PHE A 616 16.60 1.68 -19.88
CA PHE A 616 16.89 0.27 -19.65
C PHE A 616 17.37 -0.37 -20.94
N ARG A 617 18.60 -0.88 -20.96
CA ARG A 617 19.32 -1.37 -22.14
C ARG A 617 19.91 -2.76 -21.87
N GLY A 618 20.48 -3.38 -22.91
CA GLY A 618 21.22 -4.63 -22.73
C GLY A 618 22.55 -4.42 -22.00
N GLU A 619 23.39 -5.43 -21.94
CA GLU A 619 24.78 -5.26 -21.48
C GLU A 619 25.57 -4.31 -22.39
N LEU A 620 26.66 -3.77 -21.86
CA LEU A 620 27.56 -2.92 -22.62
C LEU A 620 28.35 -3.79 -23.61
N ASN A 621 28.33 -3.43 -24.90
CA ASN A 621 29.25 -4.01 -25.88
C ASN A 621 30.51 -3.15 -25.95
N GLU A 622 31.64 -3.67 -25.51
CA GLU A 622 32.85 -2.86 -25.29
C GLU A 622 33.49 -2.31 -26.57
N SER A 623 33.10 -2.79 -27.76
CA SER A 623 33.62 -2.24 -29.01
C SER A 623 32.76 -2.43 -30.25
N CYS A 624 32.91 -1.51 -31.19
CA CYS A 624 32.57 -1.74 -32.60
C CYS A 624 33.73 -1.32 -33.50
N SER A 625 33.98 -2.07 -34.58
CA SER A 625 35.00 -1.76 -35.59
C SER A 625 34.44 -1.89 -37.00
N GLN A 626 34.66 -0.88 -37.86
CA GLN A 626 34.12 -0.84 -39.22
C GLN A 626 35.06 -0.14 -40.21
N SER A 627 34.89 -0.41 -41.51
CA SER A 627 35.57 0.27 -42.62
C SER A 627 34.52 0.80 -43.60
N ALA A 628 34.78 1.95 -44.22
CA ALA A 628 33.79 2.60 -45.09
C ALA A 628 34.44 3.62 -46.06
N SER A 629 33.75 3.90 -47.16
CA SER A 629 34.02 5.07 -48.02
C SER A 629 32.83 6.00 -47.96
N VAL A 630 33.03 7.23 -47.48
CA VAL A 630 31.94 8.15 -47.15
C VAL A 630 32.05 9.42 -47.97
N PHE A 631 31.03 9.67 -48.80
CA PHE A 631 30.88 10.94 -49.51
C PHE A 631 30.26 12.01 -48.59
N LEU A 632 30.97 13.12 -48.39
CA LEU A 632 30.56 14.31 -47.64
C LEU A 632 30.35 15.48 -48.60
N ALA A 633 29.15 16.04 -48.63
CA ALA A 633 28.91 17.32 -49.32
C ALA A 633 29.70 18.46 -48.65
N ALA A 634 29.84 19.58 -49.36
CA ALA A 634 30.42 20.80 -48.78
C ALA A 634 29.64 21.21 -47.52
N ASN A 635 30.37 21.60 -46.46
CA ASN A 635 29.79 21.97 -45.15
C ASN A 635 28.93 20.89 -44.47
N ALA A 636 29.16 19.61 -44.74
CA ALA A 636 28.39 18.50 -44.16
C ALA A 636 29.14 17.76 -43.04
N ILE A 637 28.36 17.15 -42.15
CA ILE A 637 28.81 16.11 -41.22
C ILE A 637 28.04 14.84 -41.57
N LYS A 638 28.71 13.68 -41.58
CA LYS A 638 28.08 12.35 -41.67
C LYS A 638 28.62 11.39 -40.62
N GLY A 639 27.86 10.36 -40.28
CA GLY A 639 28.42 9.22 -39.56
C GLY A 639 29.42 8.48 -40.45
N VAL A 640 30.29 7.69 -39.83
CA VAL A 640 31.18 6.76 -40.57
C VAL A 640 30.36 5.80 -41.43
N TYR A 641 29.17 5.42 -40.96
CA TYR A 641 28.24 4.56 -41.68
C TYR A 641 26.81 5.14 -41.62
N GLY A 642 26.30 5.66 -42.73
CA GLY A 642 24.93 6.19 -42.80
C GLY A 642 24.77 7.61 -42.26
N GLN A 643 23.62 7.89 -41.62
CA GLN A 643 23.23 9.24 -41.19
C GLN A 643 23.83 9.63 -39.83
N VAL A 644 24.08 10.92 -39.63
CA VAL A 644 24.51 11.49 -38.34
C VAL A 644 23.51 11.18 -37.22
N ARG A 645 22.22 11.18 -37.54
CA ARG A 645 21.14 10.92 -36.62
C ARG A 645 20.15 9.96 -37.28
N ASP A 646 19.99 8.79 -36.70
CA ASP A 646 19.06 7.75 -37.13
C ASP A 646 17.94 7.54 -36.09
N LYS A 647 18.15 7.96 -34.83
CA LYS A 647 17.19 7.84 -33.73
C LYS A 647 17.16 9.10 -32.85
N ALA A 648 16.12 9.21 -32.01
CA ALA A 648 16.07 10.19 -30.93
C ALA A 648 17.01 9.78 -29.79
N ASP A 649 17.49 10.75 -29.01
CA ASP A 649 18.49 10.52 -27.96
C ASP A 649 18.05 9.44 -26.94
N LEU A 650 16.78 9.46 -26.53
CA LEU A 650 16.20 8.48 -25.61
C LEU A 650 16.04 7.07 -26.19
N LEU A 651 16.29 6.87 -27.49
CA LEU A 651 16.18 5.57 -28.16
C LEU A 651 17.55 4.97 -28.49
N LEU A 652 18.64 5.65 -28.14
CA LEU A 652 20.00 5.14 -28.30
C LEU A 652 20.29 4.06 -27.26
N ALA A 653 21.22 3.16 -27.59
CA ALA A 653 21.63 2.08 -26.70
C ALA A 653 22.71 2.53 -25.72
N TYR A 654 23.47 3.59 -26.09
CA TYR A 654 24.57 4.14 -25.28
C TYR A 654 25.60 3.08 -24.91
N GLY A 655 25.86 2.17 -25.83
CA GLY A 655 26.73 1.03 -25.61
C GLY A 655 27.82 0.89 -26.66
N ALA A 656 28.03 1.90 -27.51
CA ALA A 656 28.97 1.83 -28.64
C ALA A 656 28.79 0.57 -29.52
N GLU A 657 27.55 0.06 -29.62
CA GLU A 657 27.26 -1.23 -30.28
C GLU A 657 27.49 -1.17 -31.79
N THR A 658 27.34 0.00 -32.38
CA THR A 658 27.58 0.27 -33.79
C THR A 658 28.21 1.66 -33.95
N ALA A 659 28.78 1.95 -35.11
CA ALA A 659 29.29 3.28 -35.42
C ALA A 659 28.21 4.39 -35.39
N ASN A 660 26.91 4.02 -35.37
CA ASN A 660 25.80 4.96 -35.24
C ASN A 660 25.33 5.19 -33.81
N ASP A 661 25.64 4.27 -32.90
CA ASP A 661 25.33 4.41 -31.49
C ASP A 661 26.36 5.30 -30.79
N GLU A 662 25.98 5.87 -29.66
CA GLU A 662 26.87 6.69 -28.84
C GLU A 662 27.48 5.84 -27.72
N ALA A 663 28.67 6.23 -27.26
CA ALA A 663 29.17 5.77 -25.97
C ALA A 663 28.64 6.66 -24.85
N PRO A 664 28.50 6.12 -23.63
CA PRO A 664 28.11 6.91 -22.48
C PRO A 664 29.25 7.84 -22.06
N ASP A 665 28.93 8.98 -21.46
CA ASP A 665 29.94 9.89 -20.90
C ASP A 665 30.70 9.26 -19.72
N MET A 666 30.04 8.37 -18.98
CA MET A 666 30.58 7.69 -17.80
C MET A 666 30.13 6.23 -17.76
N TYR A 667 31.01 5.34 -17.29
CA TYR A 667 30.71 3.92 -17.07
C TYR A 667 31.19 3.50 -15.68
N GLY A 668 30.34 2.79 -14.92
CA GLY A 668 30.74 2.17 -13.65
C GLY A 668 31.33 3.16 -12.62
N ALA A 669 30.80 4.39 -12.56
CA ALA A 669 31.29 5.50 -11.72
C ALA A 669 32.70 6.04 -12.05
N THR A 670 33.32 5.55 -13.12
CA THR A 670 34.58 6.07 -13.66
C THR A 670 34.29 6.85 -14.92
N LYS A 671 34.90 8.04 -15.09
CA LYS A 671 34.81 8.76 -16.38
C LYS A 671 35.30 7.82 -17.46
N SER A 672 34.40 7.46 -18.37
CA SER A 672 34.67 6.38 -19.31
C SER A 672 35.86 6.76 -20.17
N SER A 673 36.85 5.88 -20.25
CA SER A 673 37.95 6.05 -21.19
C SER A 673 37.47 5.63 -22.58
N ASN A 674 36.57 6.47 -23.13
CA ASN A 674 36.03 6.30 -24.47
C ASN A 674 37.15 6.55 -25.47
N VAL A 675 37.74 5.47 -25.96
CA VAL A 675 38.76 5.54 -27.00
C VAL A 675 38.08 5.44 -28.35
N GLN A 676 38.09 6.54 -29.08
CA GLN A 676 37.58 6.63 -30.45
C GLN A 676 38.76 6.75 -31.39
N ASN A 677 38.94 5.74 -32.24
CA ASN A 677 40.07 5.64 -33.15
C ASN A 677 39.59 5.63 -34.60
N VAL A 678 40.25 6.39 -35.47
CA VAL A 678 39.95 6.47 -36.90
C VAL A 678 41.24 6.42 -37.70
N VAL A 679 41.32 5.48 -38.64
CA VAL A 679 42.41 5.37 -39.62
C VAL A 679 41.86 5.74 -40.99
N LEU A 680 42.42 6.80 -41.58
CA LEU A 680 42.04 7.32 -42.89
C LEU A 680 43.16 7.04 -43.89
N SER A 681 42.81 6.57 -45.09
CA SER A 681 43.80 6.31 -46.16
C SER A 681 44.45 7.61 -46.67
N ALA A 682 43.68 8.69 -46.65
CA ALA A 682 44.10 10.06 -46.91
C ALA A 682 43.07 11.00 -46.29
N LEU A 683 43.51 12.19 -45.89
CA LEU A 683 42.62 13.22 -45.35
C LEU A 683 42.67 14.46 -46.24
N PRO A 684 41.64 14.80 -47.02
CA PRO A 684 41.63 16.04 -47.83
C PRO A 684 41.68 17.30 -46.97
N VAL A 685 42.17 18.42 -47.51
CA VAL A 685 42.13 19.72 -46.83
C VAL A 685 40.67 20.09 -46.52
N ASP A 686 40.44 20.69 -45.35
CA ASP A 686 39.13 21.02 -44.78
C ASP A 686 38.23 19.84 -44.42
N CYS A 687 38.69 18.60 -44.61
CA CYS A 687 38.04 17.41 -44.12
C CYS A 687 38.64 16.96 -42.78
N GLY A 688 37.84 16.24 -41.99
CA GLY A 688 38.23 15.85 -40.65
C GLY A 688 37.35 14.78 -40.03
N VAL A 689 37.67 14.48 -38.77
CA VAL A 689 36.90 13.62 -37.88
C VAL A 689 36.31 14.48 -36.76
N VAL A 690 35.09 14.16 -36.36
CA VAL A 690 34.45 14.70 -35.16
C VAL A 690 34.41 13.60 -34.11
N PHE A 691 35.16 13.78 -33.03
CA PHE A 691 35.16 12.93 -31.86
C PHE A 691 34.15 13.40 -30.82
N TYR A 692 33.74 12.47 -29.95
CA TYR A 692 32.74 12.71 -28.91
C TYR A 692 31.45 13.35 -29.45
N TYR A 693 31.09 12.99 -30.68
CA TYR A 693 30.08 13.70 -31.43
C TYR A 693 28.68 13.38 -30.90
N LYS A 694 27.97 14.42 -30.44
CA LYS A 694 26.56 14.38 -30.04
C LYS A 694 25.72 15.04 -31.16
N PRO A 695 25.03 14.25 -31.99
CA PRO A 695 24.34 14.72 -33.20
C PRO A 695 23.34 15.84 -33.00
N THR A 696 22.47 15.72 -31.99
CA THR A 696 21.34 16.65 -31.77
C THR A 696 21.80 18.04 -31.34
N SER A 697 22.89 18.11 -30.56
CA SER A 697 23.54 19.37 -30.17
C SER A 697 24.66 19.79 -31.12
N GLN A 698 24.95 19.00 -32.16
CA GLN A 698 26.14 19.13 -33.01
C GLN A 698 27.37 19.52 -32.20
N SER A 699 27.66 18.75 -31.15
CA SER A 699 28.72 19.04 -30.18
C SER A 699 29.81 17.98 -30.26
N GLY A 700 31.07 18.36 -30.11
CA GLY A 700 32.21 17.42 -30.13
C GLY A 700 33.56 18.10 -30.31
N VAL A 701 34.59 17.32 -30.60
CA VAL A 701 35.94 17.80 -30.91
C VAL A 701 36.26 17.49 -32.36
N VAL A 702 36.59 18.50 -33.15
CA VAL A 702 36.91 18.39 -34.56
C VAL A 702 38.42 18.36 -34.75
N ALA A 703 38.91 17.32 -35.41
CA ALA A 703 40.28 17.23 -35.92
C ALA A 703 40.24 17.29 -37.45
N LYS A 704 40.58 18.46 -38.01
CA LYS A 704 40.43 18.77 -39.44
C LYS A 704 41.78 19.08 -40.07
N ARG A 705 42.03 18.59 -41.28
CA ARG A 705 43.24 18.97 -42.01
C ARG A 705 43.19 20.43 -42.45
N VAL A 706 44.29 21.13 -42.19
CA VAL A 706 44.61 22.45 -42.73
C VAL A 706 45.89 22.33 -43.56
N ALA A 707 46.34 23.44 -44.17
CA ALA A 707 47.49 23.43 -45.09
C ALA A 707 48.77 22.83 -44.47
N THR A 708 49.02 23.06 -43.18
CA THR A 708 50.27 22.70 -42.49
C THR A 708 50.12 21.60 -41.42
N GLY A 709 48.97 20.94 -41.35
CA GLY A 709 48.74 19.87 -40.36
C GLY A 709 47.28 19.68 -39.99
N ILE A 710 46.99 19.51 -38.70
CA ILE A 710 45.65 19.24 -38.16
C ILE A 710 45.25 20.37 -37.20
N GLU A 711 44.16 21.06 -37.52
CA GLU A 711 43.48 21.99 -36.62
C GLU A 711 42.55 21.20 -35.68
N ILE A 712 42.70 21.43 -34.38
CA ILE A 712 41.82 20.91 -33.35
C ILE A 712 40.89 22.04 -32.91
N SER A 713 39.59 21.82 -33.05
CA SER A 713 38.54 22.76 -32.64
C SER A 713 37.51 22.07 -31.75
N THR A 714 36.92 22.78 -30.81
CA THR A 714 35.67 22.34 -30.18
C THR A 714 34.50 22.76 -31.04
N MET A 715 33.42 21.99 -30.99
CA MET A 715 32.17 22.27 -31.70
C MET A 715 31.01 22.29 -30.72
N LEU A 716 30.12 23.26 -30.87
CA LEU A 716 28.85 23.35 -30.15
C LEU A 716 27.78 23.97 -31.04
N PHE A 717 26.65 23.29 -31.24
CA PHE A 717 25.58 23.68 -32.17
C PHE A 717 26.11 24.05 -33.57
N GLY A 718 27.15 23.32 -34.03
CA GLY A 718 27.79 23.48 -35.34
C GLY A 718 28.83 24.60 -35.44
N ALA A 719 28.93 25.48 -34.44
CA ALA A 719 29.96 26.52 -34.37
C ALA A 719 31.30 25.93 -33.90
N LEU A 720 32.40 26.31 -34.55
CA LEU A 720 33.75 25.83 -34.24
C LEU A 720 34.56 26.88 -33.50
N THR A 721 35.26 26.46 -32.46
CA THR A 721 36.23 27.27 -31.71
C THR A 721 37.58 26.57 -31.72
N VAL A 722 38.59 27.20 -32.31
CA VAL A 722 39.94 26.62 -32.43
C VAL A 722 40.59 26.49 -31.05
N VAL A 723 41.11 25.31 -30.76
CA VAL A 723 41.90 25.00 -29.55
C VAL A 723 43.40 25.10 -29.86
N GLY A 724 43.82 24.59 -31.01
CA GLY A 724 45.22 24.56 -31.42
C GLY A 724 45.40 23.96 -32.80
N THR A 725 46.61 24.09 -33.36
CA THR A 725 46.99 23.46 -34.63
C THR A 725 48.26 22.64 -34.45
N LEU A 726 48.18 21.35 -34.78
CA LEU A 726 49.29 20.41 -34.71
C LEU A 726 49.99 20.35 -36.07
N THR A 727 51.23 20.81 -36.13
CA THR A 727 52.04 20.76 -37.36
C THR A 727 52.58 19.35 -37.55
N CYS A 728 52.12 18.65 -38.59
CA CYS A 728 52.51 17.26 -38.88
C CYS A 728 52.19 16.87 -40.32
N ASP A 729 52.85 15.83 -40.85
CA ASP A 729 52.59 15.30 -42.19
C ASP A 729 51.32 14.44 -42.21
N VAL A 730 50.31 14.89 -42.94
CA VAL A 730 49.03 14.18 -43.11
C VAL A 730 48.69 14.02 -44.59
N THR A 731 49.71 13.88 -45.43
CA THR A 731 49.55 13.73 -46.89
C THR A 731 49.12 12.34 -47.32
N GLY A 732 49.34 11.31 -46.49
CA GLY A 732 48.95 9.91 -46.73
C GLY A 732 48.07 9.35 -45.61
N GLU A 733 48.32 8.10 -45.21
CA GLU A 733 47.57 7.46 -44.13
C GLU A 733 47.77 8.23 -42.81
N VAL A 734 46.70 8.42 -42.05
CA VAL A 734 46.72 9.11 -40.76
C VAL A 734 45.83 8.38 -39.77
N THR A 735 46.29 8.24 -38.53
CA THR A 735 45.45 7.77 -37.43
C THR A 735 45.13 8.93 -36.50
N LEU A 736 43.85 9.12 -36.24
CA LEU A 736 43.32 10.09 -35.28
C LEU A 736 42.67 9.30 -34.14
N THR A 737 43.10 9.56 -32.92
CA THR A 737 42.56 8.91 -31.73
C THR A 737 42.10 9.98 -30.74
N ALA A 738 40.87 9.88 -30.25
CA ALA A 738 40.43 10.59 -29.06
C ALA A 738 40.38 9.60 -27.90
N GLY A 739 40.98 9.96 -26.77
CA GLY A 739 41.01 9.14 -25.57
C GLY A 739 41.48 9.94 -24.36
N LEU A 740 41.55 9.31 -23.20
CA LEU A 740 42.08 9.96 -21.99
C LEU A 740 43.60 9.83 -21.93
N SER A 741 44.30 10.93 -21.65
CA SER A 741 45.68 10.93 -21.18
C SER A 741 45.66 11.24 -19.68
N GLY A 742 45.78 10.20 -18.85
CA GLY A 742 45.42 10.30 -17.43
C GLY A 742 43.90 10.52 -17.30
N THR A 743 43.48 11.68 -16.80
CA THR A 743 42.06 12.05 -16.64
C THR A 743 41.58 13.08 -17.66
N THR A 744 42.47 13.55 -18.55
CA THR A 744 42.17 14.65 -19.48
C THR A 744 41.93 14.10 -20.89
N PRO A 745 40.79 14.40 -21.53
CA PRO A 745 40.56 14.02 -22.91
C PRO A 745 41.58 14.67 -23.84
N THR A 746 42.15 13.87 -24.74
CA THR A 746 43.27 14.23 -25.61
C THR A 746 43.00 13.70 -27.00
N ILE A 747 43.27 14.54 -28.01
CA ILE A 747 43.37 14.10 -29.40
C ILE A 747 44.83 13.77 -29.70
N THR A 748 45.05 12.57 -30.19
CA THR A 748 46.35 12.04 -30.61
C THR A 748 46.33 11.84 -32.11
N VAL A 749 47.33 12.38 -32.80
CA VAL A 749 47.51 12.23 -34.25
C VAL A 749 48.78 11.43 -34.48
N LYS A 750 48.64 10.26 -35.10
CA LYS A 750 49.75 9.54 -35.70
C LYS A 750 49.83 9.96 -37.18
N PRO A 751 50.79 10.83 -37.54
CA PRO A 751 50.92 11.34 -38.90
C PRO A 751 51.36 10.26 -39.88
N THR A 752 51.33 10.61 -41.17
CA THR A 752 51.85 9.78 -42.27
C THR A 752 53.33 9.48 -42.09
N SER A 753 54.09 10.44 -41.58
CA SER A 753 55.50 10.30 -41.23
C SER A 753 55.85 11.17 -40.02
N GLY A 754 56.87 10.76 -39.24
CA GLY A 754 57.32 11.47 -38.05
C GLY A 754 56.70 10.99 -36.73
N ALA A 755 56.88 11.78 -35.68
CA ALA A 755 56.43 11.46 -34.32
C ALA A 755 54.94 11.78 -34.11
N THR A 756 54.30 11.03 -33.22
CA THR A 756 52.93 11.29 -32.76
C THR A 756 52.84 12.66 -32.08
N VAL A 757 51.78 13.41 -32.38
CA VAL A 757 51.49 14.73 -31.78
C VAL A 757 50.15 14.69 -31.05
N THR A 758 49.98 15.49 -30.01
CA THR A 758 48.79 15.45 -29.15
C THR A 758 48.27 16.84 -28.81
N GLN A 759 46.98 16.95 -28.55
CA GLN A 759 46.30 18.16 -28.09
C GLN A 759 45.28 17.82 -27.01
N GLN A 760 45.41 18.44 -25.84
CA GLN A 760 44.43 18.33 -24.75
C GLN A 760 43.13 19.07 -25.11
N VAL A 761 41.99 18.45 -24.82
CA VAL A 761 40.64 18.96 -25.09
C VAL A 761 39.71 18.66 -23.91
N ALA A 762 39.77 19.50 -22.87
CA ALA A 762 38.99 19.32 -21.66
C ALA A 762 37.46 19.41 -21.90
N GLY A 763 36.67 18.67 -21.11
CA GLY A 763 35.22 18.80 -21.05
C GLY A 763 34.42 17.96 -22.05
N PHE A 764 35.05 17.04 -22.79
CA PHE A 764 34.38 16.17 -23.75
C PHE A 764 34.48 14.69 -23.36
N SER A 765 33.39 13.96 -23.56
CA SER A 765 33.22 12.53 -23.27
C SER A 765 32.04 11.96 -24.05
N GLY A 766 31.94 10.63 -24.12
CA GLY A 766 30.82 9.90 -24.71
C GLY A 766 30.66 10.16 -26.21
N GLY A 767 29.41 10.14 -26.70
CA GLY A 767 29.08 10.47 -28.08
C GLY A 767 29.61 9.42 -29.07
N LYS A 768 29.69 9.78 -30.36
CA LYS A 768 30.15 8.87 -31.43
C LYS A 768 31.19 9.51 -32.34
N ILE A 769 31.62 8.76 -33.35
CA ILE A 769 32.54 9.25 -34.39
C ILE A 769 31.72 9.80 -35.56
N GLY A 770 32.02 11.05 -35.95
CA GLY A 770 31.53 11.68 -37.18
C GLY A 770 32.66 12.01 -38.13
N LEU A 771 32.34 12.24 -39.40
CA LEU A 771 33.22 12.77 -40.42
C LEU A 771 32.70 14.13 -40.86
N ILE A 772 33.59 15.09 -41.08
CA ILE A 772 33.22 16.47 -41.40
C ILE A 772 33.96 16.97 -42.64
N ASN A 773 33.26 17.75 -43.45
CA ASN A 773 33.83 18.51 -44.56
C ASN A 773 33.41 19.98 -44.39
N LYS A 774 34.38 20.86 -44.13
CA LYS A 774 34.20 22.32 -44.07
C LYS A 774 34.70 23.03 -45.32
N GLY A 775 35.09 22.28 -46.35
CA GLY A 775 35.49 22.81 -47.65
C GLY A 775 34.30 23.28 -48.47
N THR A 776 34.60 23.89 -49.61
CA THR A 776 33.62 24.43 -50.55
C THR A 776 33.10 23.41 -51.57
N SER A 777 33.71 22.22 -51.65
CA SER A 777 33.33 21.14 -52.57
C SER A 777 33.06 19.83 -51.82
N GLY A 778 32.32 18.92 -52.44
CA GLY A 778 32.15 17.56 -51.92
C GLY A 778 33.46 16.78 -51.93
N GLN A 779 33.63 15.88 -50.96
CA GLN A 779 34.83 15.06 -50.78
C GLN A 779 34.44 13.63 -50.36
N THR A 780 35.24 12.65 -50.75
CA THR A 780 35.09 11.25 -50.29
C THR A 780 36.22 10.91 -49.35
N LEU A 781 35.88 10.49 -48.13
CA LEU A 781 36.85 10.01 -47.14
C LEU A 781 36.84 8.49 -47.12
N SER A 782 38.02 7.88 -47.33
CA SER A 782 38.22 6.44 -47.25
C SER A 782 38.73 6.04 -45.87
N VAL A 783 37.82 5.53 -45.05
CA VAL A 783 38.06 5.05 -43.69
C VAL A 783 38.51 3.59 -43.74
N ARG A 784 39.77 3.32 -43.36
CA ARG A 784 40.30 1.94 -43.29
C ARG A 784 39.78 1.19 -42.08
N SER A 785 39.76 1.87 -40.94
CA SER A 785 39.16 1.35 -39.73
C SER A 785 38.69 2.50 -38.85
N THR A 786 37.54 2.30 -38.23
CA THR A 786 37.09 3.09 -37.09
C THR A 786 36.81 2.13 -35.98
N ALA A 787 37.30 2.42 -34.79
CA ALA A 787 36.99 1.65 -33.61
C ALA A 787 36.55 2.56 -32.48
N HIS A 788 35.52 2.13 -31.77
CA HIS A 788 35.01 2.83 -30.59
C HIS A 788 35.05 1.85 -29.44
N TYR A 789 35.83 2.17 -28.40
CA TYR A 789 36.00 1.33 -27.22
C TYR A 789 35.50 2.04 -25.98
N VAL A 790 34.81 1.30 -25.13
CA VAL A 790 34.51 1.70 -23.75
C VAL A 790 35.41 0.86 -22.85
N ILE A 791 36.50 1.47 -22.37
CA ILE A 791 37.51 0.81 -21.52
C ILE A 791 37.33 1.22 -20.07
#